data_AF-W2CNU8-F1
#
_entry.id   AF-W2CNU8-F1
#
_cell.length_a   1.000
_cell.length_b   1.000
_cell.length_c   1.000
_cell.angle_alpha   90.00
_cell.angle_beta   90.00
_cell.angle_gamma   90.00
#
_symmetry.space_group_name_H-M   'P 1'
#
loop_
_entity.id
_entity.type
_entity.pdbx_description
1 polymer ?
#
loop_
_entity_poly.entity_id
_entity_poly.type
_entity_poly.pdbx_seq_one_letter_code
_entity_poly.pdbx_strand_id
1 'polypeptide(L)'
;MNLPLFIARRYLLAKKSHNAINIISMISVCSVAVATVALVCVLSVFNGFHDLVASMFGHFDPDLKITAVEGKVFIPNTDAMRSVRALPQVEAATEVLQENVLLRYGGRQQIAVAKGVDSAFERTVDLGSVLIDGRYALNEGGTDYAIPGIGLASTLGVNASFTDPIEIYAPKREGRVSASQAATSFQIEYAYISGVFCIDRPEYDANYLILPIDLVRNMLHYDAGEVSALELKLKPGARVGDLKQQIQQRLGQGFRIEDRFEQQEASFRMMQIEKWMTFLILAFILTIALFNVVSSLSMLIIEKEDDVQMLRSMGASQRLIRRIFLYEGCMIPLLGAVVGIAIGVALCLVQQTFGLIRLGETGAFVSDQYPVRVSPWDLLAIFVTVVAIGGLTSWYPVRSAARRWAVTMPKAAAASLLLFGLLATASCSGGGGQSADDSHRVSVTIEAQRYFAERIGGAHFTIHTVVPPGQSPETFDPTPQEMMAVARSRAYLRVGRIGFEQVWMPTIVEQNPHLQVFDLSQGIRWIDSDLSAHDQHAHGGGDPHIWNAPATARQMAENTLRAFCLLDTAHTAVYRAAHASLVAEIDSTDAALHAMLDTLTHRTFIIYHPALTYFAQAYHLKQLAIESDGKEPSAASMKKLIDEARAQRVRVVFVQREFDRKHAESVAREIGARVVIIDPLSAQWKDEMLKIGQALTK
;
A
#
# COMPACT_ATOMS: atom_id res chain seq x y z
N MET A 1 -56.48 16.37 3.84
CA MET A 1 -56.14 15.48 2.70
C MET A 1 -55.19 16.21 1.76
N ASN A 2 -54.02 15.62 1.44
CA ASN A 2 -53.10 16.20 0.46
C ASN A 2 -53.61 15.85 -0.96
N LEU A 3 -54.42 16.75 -1.54
CA LEU A 3 -55.10 16.55 -2.83
C LEU A 3 -54.14 16.10 -3.96
N PRO A 4 -52.95 16.72 -4.15
CA PRO A 4 -51.96 16.24 -5.11
C PRO A 4 -51.55 14.78 -4.95
N LEU A 5 -51.29 14.34 -3.72
CA LEU A 5 -50.88 12.96 -3.42
C LEU A 5 -52.03 11.97 -3.66
N PHE A 6 -53.27 12.37 -3.34
CA PHE A 6 -54.45 11.56 -3.60
C PHE A 6 -54.64 11.31 -5.10
N ILE A 7 -54.46 12.35 -5.93
CA ILE A 7 -54.56 12.23 -7.39
C ILE A 7 -53.38 11.40 -7.94
N ALA A 8 -52.15 11.66 -7.49
CA ALA A 8 -50.96 10.90 -7.90
C ALA A 8 -51.15 9.39 -7.65
N ARG A 9 -51.44 8.99 -6.41
CA ARG A 9 -51.70 7.57 -6.06
C ARG A 9 -52.75 6.91 -6.97
N ARG A 10 -53.76 7.66 -7.41
CA ARG A 10 -54.79 7.16 -8.32
C ARG A 10 -54.27 7.03 -9.76
N TYR A 11 -53.38 7.90 -10.21
CA TYR A 11 -52.71 7.76 -11.50
C TYR A 11 -51.80 6.52 -11.54
N LEU A 12 -51.09 6.22 -10.44
CA LEU A 12 -50.21 5.03 -10.37
C LEU A 12 -50.97 3.69 -10.34
N LEU A 13 -52.13 3.64 -9.66
CA LEU A 13 -52.81 2.38 -9.30
C LEU A 13 -54.11 2.10 -10.08
N ALA A 14 -54.61 3.04 -10.89
CA ALA A 14 -55.89 2.84 -11.57
C ALA A 14 -55.81 1.80 -12.69
N LYS A 15 -56.72 0.81 -12.68
CA LYS A 15 -57.00 -0.08 -13.82
C LYS A 15 -57.79 0.70 -14.88
N LYS A 16 -57.21 0.98 -16.06
CA LYS A 16 -57.89 1.65 -17.19
C LYS A 16 -57.43 1.11 -18.55
N SER A 17 -58.24 1.38 -19.57
CA SER A 17 -58.37 0.69 -20.88
C SER A 17 -57.11 0.53 -21.75
N HIS A 18 -56.02 1.26 -21.49
CA HIS A 18 -54.74 1.08 -22.18
C HIS A 18 -53.70 0.46 -21.24
N ASN A 19 -53.55 -0.87 -21.31
CA ASN A 19 -52.61 -1.64 -20.48
C ASN A 19 -51.14 -1.17 -20.59
N ALA A 20 -50.76 -0.49 -21.68
CA ALA A 20 -49.37 -0.13 -21.96
C ALA A 20 -48.70 0.78 -20.91
N ILE A 21 -49.41 1.75 -20.34
CA ILE A 21 -48.79 2.72 -19.40
C ILE A 21 -48.57 2.13 -18.00
N ASN A 22 -49.51 1.31 -17.50
CA ASN A 22 -49.31 0.58 -16.24
C ASN A 22 -48.15 -0.41 -16.36
N ILE A 23 -47.99 -1.05 -17.53
CA ILE A 23 -46.85 -1.94 -17.81
C ILE A 23 -45.53 -1.17 -17.75
N ILE A 24 -45.42 0.00 -18.39
CA ILE A 24 -44.18 0.81 -18.39
C ILE A 24 -43.82 1.31 -16.98
N SER A 25 -44.82 1.72 -16.19
CA SER A 25 -44.62 2.14 -14.80
C SER A 25 -44.18 0.97 -13.90
N MET A 26 -44.78 -0.22 -14.09
CA MET A 26 -44.34 -1.45 -13.42
C MET A 26 -42.91 -1.84 -13.79
N ILE A 27 -42.56 -1.77 -15.09
CA ILE A 27 -41.18 -2.03 -15.56
C ILE A 27 -40.21 -1.06 -14.89
N SER A 28 -40.58 0.20 -14.74
CA SER A 28 -39.75 1.21 -14.07
C SER A 28 -39.56 0.92 -12.56
N VAL A 29 -40.63 0.51 -11.86
CA VAL A 29 -40.53 0.07 -10.45
C VAL A 29 -39.65 -1.17 -10.33
N CYS A 30 -39.84 -2.17 -11.21
CA CYS A 30 -39.04 -3.39 -11.23
C CYS A 30 -37.56 -3.09 -11.51
N SER A 31 -37.24 -2.21 -12.46
CA SER A 31 -35.85 -1.87 -12.76
C SER A 31 -35.15 -1.21 -11.57
N VAL A 32 -35.83 -0.30 -10.87
CA VAL A 32 -35.28 0.32 -9.65
C VAL A 32 -35.16 -0.70 -8.53
N ALA A 33 -36.16 -1.58 -8.37
CA ALA A 33 -36.12 -2.64 -7.36
C ALA A 33 -34.94 -3.60 -7.58
N VAL A 34 -34.72 -4.08 -8.80
CA VAL A 34 -33.59 -4.97 -9.14
C VAL A 34 -32.24 -4.30 -8.87
N ALA A 35 -32.05 -3.04 -9.29
CA ALA A 35 -30.84 -2.30 -8.98
C ALA A 35 -30.62 -2.14 -7.46
N THR A 36 -31.70 -1.89 -6.72
CA THR A 36 -31.65 -1.78 -5.25
C THR A 36 -31.33 -3.13 -4.58
N VAL A 37 -31.91 -4.24 -5.06
CA VAL A 37 -31.59 -5.60 -4.58
C VAL A 37 -30.10 -5.87 -4.73
N ALA A 38 -29.54 -5.58 -5.91
CA ALA A 38 -28.11 -5.78 -6.18
C ALA A 38 -27.24 -4.96 -5.21
N LEU A 39 -27.59 -3.69 -4.98
CA LEU A 39 -26.86 -2.82 -4.06
C LEU A 39 -26.89 -3.35 -2.62
N VAL A 40 -28.05 -3.83 -2.14
CA VAL A 40 -28.18 -4.43 -0.80
C VAL A 40 -27.35 -5.71 -0.69
N CYS A 41 -27.45 -6.61 -1.66
CA CYS A 41 -26.74 -7.89 -1.63
C CYS A 41 -25.22 -7.68 -1.65
N VAL A 42 -24.72 -6.84 -2.55
CA VAL A 42 -23.28 -6.61 -2.71
C VAL A 42 -22.69 -5.93 -1.48
N LEU A 43 -23.32 -4.88 -0.94
CA LEU A 43 -22.83 -4.24 0.29
C LEU A 43 -22.87 -5.20 1.49
N SER A 44 -23.90 -6.04 1.56
CA SER A 44 -24.02 -7.03 2.64
C SER A 44 -22.95 -8.13 2.54
N VAL A 45 -22.59 -8.53 1.32
CA VAL A 45 -21.44 -9.43 1.06
C VAL A 45 -20.14 -8.79 1.56
N PHE A 46 -19.85 -7.54 1.19
CA PHE A 46 -18.64 -6.85 1.65
C PHE A 46 -18.57 -6.73 3.18
N ASN A 47 -19.71 -6.46 3.84
CA ASN A 47 -19.75 -6.48 5.31
C ASN A 47 -19.49 -7.87 5.90
N GLY A 48 -20.00 -8.92 5.26
CA GLY A 48 -19.76 -10.30 5.68
C GLY A 48 -18.27 -10.66 5.55
N PHE A 49 -17.65 -10.33 4.42
CA PHE A 49 -16.21 -10.52 4.23
C PHE A 49 -15.38 -9.72 5.23
N HIS A 50 -15.78 -8.48 5.52
CA HIS A 50 -15.11 -7.66 6.52
C HIS A 50 -15.09 -8.33 7.89
N ASP A 51 -16.24 -8.86 8.34
CA ASP A 51 -16.33 -9.57 9.62
C ASP A 51 -15.55 -10.89 9.60
N LEU A 52 -15.61 -11.65 8.50
CA LEU A 52 -14.85 -12.89 8.33
C LEU A 52 -13.35 -12.61 8.45
N VAL A 53 -12.84 -11.65 7.69
CA VAL A 53 -11.44 -11.25 7.70
C VAL A 53 -11.03 -10.72 9.09
N ALA A 54 -11.88 -9.90 9.74
CA ALA A 54 -11.62 -9.42 11.10
C ALA A 54 -11.56 -10.54 12.14
N SER A 55 -12.37 -11.60 11.99
CA SER A 55 -12.34 -12.76 12.87
C SER A 55 -11.04 -13.58 12.70
N MET A 56 -10.54 -13.71 11.46
CA MET A 56 -9.30 -14.45 11.19
C MET A 56 -8.09 -13.78 11.86
N PHE A 57 -8.00 -12.44 11.84
CA PHE A 57 -6.93 -11.72 12.55
C PHE A 57 -7.00 -11.87 14.08
N GLY A 58 -8.16 -12.23 14.65
CA GLY A 58 -8.32 -12.39 16.10
C GLY A 58 -7.51 -13.53 16.72
N HIS A 59 -7.00 -14.45 15.90
CA HIS A 59 -6.15 -15.57 16.34
C HIS A 59 -4.65 -15.24 16.39
N PHE A 60 -4.26 -14.02 16.03
CA PHE A 60 -2.85 -13.58 16.09
C PHE A 60 -2.70 -12.14 16.59
N ASP A 61 -3.59 -11.25 16.17
CA ASP A 61 -3.57 -9.83 16.47
C ASP A 61 -4.43 -9.52 17.72
N PRO A 62 -3.85 -8.90 18.76
CA PRO A 62 -4.57 -8.54 19.99
C PRO A 62 -5.63 -7.47 19.74
N ASP A 63 -6.53 -7.28 20.70
CA ASP A 63 -7.57 -6.24 20.60
C ASP A 63 -6.96 -4.83 20.61
N LEU A 64 -5.92 -4.63 21.42
CA LEU A 64 -5.09 -3.42 21.42
C LEU A 64 -3.61 -3.79 21.50
N LYS A 65 -2.78 -3.08 20.73
CA LYS A 65 -1.32 -3.20 20.74
C LYS A 65 -0.70 -1.85 21.08
N ILE A 66 0.24 -1.85 22.01
CA ILE A 66 0.95 -0.65 22.45
C ILE A 66 2.41 -0.78 22.01
N THR A 67 2.89 0.20 21.25
CA THR A 67 4.28 0.29 20.74
C THR A 67 4.89 1.66 21.06
N ALA A 68 6.22 1.75 21.08
CA ALA A 68 6.91 3.02 21.24
C ALA A 68 6.82 3.85 19.93
N VAL A 69 6.67 5.16 20.05
CA VAL A 69 6.72 6.07 18.88
C VAL A 69 8.16 6.25 18.39
N GLU A 70 9.12 6.27 19.31
CA GLU A 70 10.56 6.37 19.03
C GLU A 70 11.30 5.13 19.54
N GLY A 71 12.17 4.57 18.70
CA GLY A 71 12.90 3.34 19.00
C GLY A 71 12.12 2.05 18.72
N LYS A 72 12.80 0.90 18.78
CA LYS A 72 12.20 -0.42 18.56
C LYS A 72 11.59 -1.05 19.83
N VAL A 73 12.03 -0.61 21.02
CA VAL A 73 11.68 -1.23 22.30
C VAL A 73 11.47 -0.20 23.41
N PHE A 74 10.79 -0.60 24.49
CA PHE A 74 10.57 0.19 25.70
C PHE A 74 10.54 -0.70 26.95
N ILE A 75 10.62 -0.10 28.14
CA ILE A 75 10.54 -0.82 29.42
C ILE A 75 9.06 -0.94 29.85
N PRO A 76 8.52 -2.15 30.02
CA PRO A 76 7.10 -2.34 30.31
C PRO A 76 6.70 -2.10 31.78
N ASN A 77 7.66 -1.98 32.69
CA ASN A 77 7.43 -1.96 34.15
C ASN A 77 7.23 -0.57 34.79
N THR A 78 6.95 0.45 33.97
CA THR A 78 6.64 1.81 34.47
C THR A 78 5.32 1.85 35.24
N ASP A 79 5.15 2.82 36.15
CA ASP A 79 3.89 3.01 36.88
C ASP A 79 2.70 3.22 35.93
N ALA A 80 2.94 3.92 34.81
CA ALA A 80 1.92 4.17 33.78
C ALA A 80 1.43 2.87 33.14
N MET A 81 2.34 1.97 32.74
CA MET A 81 2.01 0.67 32.16
C MET A 81 1.32 -0.26 33.17
N ARG A 82 1.77 -0.27 34.43
CA ARG A 82 1.07 -1.00 35.50
C ARG A 82 -0.36 -0.50 35.69
N SER A 83 -0.60 0.80 35.56
CA SER A 83 -1.95 1.38 35.63
C SER A 83 -2.86 0.95 34.47
N VAL A 84 -2.29 0.69 33.29
CA VAL A 84 -3.02 0.20 32.11
C VAL A 84 -3.41 -1.27 32.29
N ARG A 85 -2.48 -2.11 32.76
CA ARG A 85 -2.75 -3.53 33.06
C ARG A 85 -3.83 -3.71 34.14
N ALA A 86 -3.95 -2.76 35.06
CA ALA A 86 -4.95 -2.77 36.13
C ALA A 86 -6.35 -2.27 35.71
N LEU A 87 -6.55 -1.87 34.45
CA LEU A 87 -7.87 -1.42 33.99
C LEU A 87 -8.88 -2.58 34.04
N PRO A 88 -10.10 -2.35 34.57
CA PRO A 88 -11.08 -3.43 34.75
C PRO A 88 -11.57 -4.05 33.45
N GLN A 89 -11.41 -3.35 32.31
CA GLN A 89 -11.76 -3.82 30.98
C GLN A 89 -10.68 -4.72 30.34
N VAL A 90 -9.45 -4.69 30.86
CA VAL A 90 -8.35 -5.53 30.37
C VAL A 90 -8.48 -6.91 31.01
N GLU A 91 -8.48 -7.94 30.18
CA GLU A 91 -8.56 -9.35 30.59
C GLU A 91 -7.17 -9.94 30.78
N ALA A 92 -6.30 -9.75 29.78
CA ALA A 92 -4.91 -10.20 29.80
C ALA A 92 -4.02 -9.15 29.12
N ALA A 93 -2.76 -9.13 29.53
CA ALA A 93 -1.73 -8.28 28.96
C ALA A 93 -0.47 -9.13 28.77
N THR A 94 0.08 -9.11 27.56
CA THR A 94 1.24 -9.90 27.16
C THR A 94 2.36 -9.01 26.70
N GLU A 95 3.54 -9.22 27.26
CA GLU A 95 4.79 -8.67 26.79
C GLU A 95 5.24 -9.39 25.53
N VAL A 96 5.66 -8.61 24.53
CA VAL A 96 6.14 -9.13 23.26
C VAL A 96 7.47 -8.49 22.89
N LEU A 97 8.40 -9.31 22.44
CA LEU A 97 9.67 -8.87 21.85
C LEU A 97 9.83 -9.52 20.47
N GLN A 98 10.04 -8.69 19.45
CA GLN A 98 10.12 -9.13 18.06
C GLN A 98 11.44 -8.70 17.42
N GLU A 99 12.08 -9.61 16.68
CA GLU A 99 13.24 -9.31 15.84
C GLU A 99 13.35 -10.32 14.69
N ASN A 100 14.02 -9.92 13.60
CA ASN A 100 14.30 -10.80 12.48
C ASN A 100 15.45 -11.77 12.82
N VAL A 101 15.25 -13.05 12.52
CA VAL A 101 16.21 -14.13 12.77
C VAL A 101 16.36 -15.00 11.53
N LEU A 102 17.52 -15.64 11.38
CA LEU A 102 17.74 -16.70 10.40
C LEU A 102 17.58 -18.05 11.11
N LEU A 103 16.65 -18.87 10.62
CA LEU A 103 16.41 -20.22 11.13
C LEU A 103 17.18 -21.23 10.30
N ARG A 104 17.76 -22.23 10.94
CA ARG A 104 18.44 -23.35 10.27
C ARG A 104 18.03 -24.68 10.87
N TYR A 105 17.71 -25.64 10.01
CA TYR A 105 17.41 -27.02 10.39
C TYR A 105 17.74 -27.98 9.25
N GLY A 106 18.47 -29.05 9.53
CA GLY A 106 18.76 -30.11 8.54
C GLY A 106 19.39 -29.61 7.23
N GLY A 107 20.19 -28.53 7.27
CA GLY A 107 20.80 -27.91 6.09
C GLY A 107 19.90 -26.96 5.29
N ARG A 108 18.63 -26.78 5.69
CA ARG A 108 17.72 -25.77 5.16
C ARG A 108 17.78 -24.52 6.01
N GLN A 109 17.58 -23.36 5.39
CA GLN A 109 17.60 -22.07 6.08
C GLN A 109 16.45 -21.18 5.60
N GLN A 110 15.89 -20.38 6.51
CA GLN A 110 14.79 -19.46 6.21
C GLN A 110 14.84 -18.26 7.16
N ILE A 111 14.65 -17.05 6.64
CA ILE A 111 14.50 -15.85 7.48
C ILE A 111 13.08 -15.84 8.06
N ALA A 112 12.97 -15.53 9.34
CA ALA A 112 11.71 -15.47 10.06
C ALA A 112 11.71 -14.30 11.07
N VAL A 113 10.53 -13.94 11.56
CA VAL A 113 10.31 -13.06 12.70
C VAL A 113 10.18 -13.92 13.95
N ALA A 114 11.15 -13.82 14.84
CA ALA A 114 11.04 -14.39 16.18
C ALA A 114 10.09 -13.50 17.00
N LYS A 115 8.92 -14.03 17.36
CA LYS A 115 7.97 -13.38 18.29
C LYS A 115 8.11 -14.02 19.66
N GLY A 116 8.93 -13.41 20.51
CA GLY A 116 9.06 -13.75 21.92
C GLY A 116 7.84 -13.29 22.70
N VAL A 117 7.17 -14.21 23.40
CA VAL A 117 5.95 -13.93 24.16
C VAL A 117 6.03 -14.47 25.59
N ASP A 118 5.34 -13.81 26.51
CA ASP A 118 5.23 -14.27 27.90
C ASP A 118 4.15 -15.36 28.10
N SER A 119 4.05 -15.89 29.31
CA SER A 119 3.05 -16.92 29.67
C SER A 119 1.60 -16.41 29.63
N ALA A 120 1.35 -15.11 29.56
CA ALA A 120 0.00 -14.58 29.42
C ALA A 120 -0.51 -14.65 27.98
N PHE A 121 0.36 -14.93 27.00
CA PHE A 121 0.02 -14.92 25.57
C PHE A 121 -1.14 -15.83 25.21
N GLU A 122 -1.19 -17.04 25.78
CA GLU A 122 -2.28 -18.00 25.58
C GLU A 122 -3.66 -17.46 26.00
N ARG A 123 -3.70 -16.52 26.96
CA ARG A 123 -4.93 -15.83 27.36
C ARG A 123 -5.21 -14.58 26.53
N THR A 124 -4.19 -14.05 25.86
CA THR A 124 -4.33 -12.86 25.01
C THR A 124 -4.80 -13.24 23.61
N VAL A 125 -4.31 -14.37 23.09
CA VAL A 125 -4.57 -14.87 21.75
C VAL A 125 -4.75 -16.39 21.78
N ASP A 126 -5.81 -16.88 21.14
CA ASP A 126 -6.11 -18.32 21.07
C ASP A 126 -5.33 -18.99 19.93
N LEU A 127 -4.01 -19.13 20.12
CA LEU A 127 -3.15 -19.85 19.16
C LEU A 127 -3.41 -21.37 19.22
N GLY A 128 -3.87 -21.88 20.36
CA GLY A 128 -4.13 -23.31 20.56
C GLY A 128 -5.20 -23.86 19.61
N SER A 129 -6.22 -23.06 19.29
CA SER A 129 -7.30 -23.48 18.37
C SER A 129 -6.87 -23.63 16.91
N VAL A 130 -5.70 -23.10 16.54
CA VAL A 130 -5.18 -23.05 15.16
C VAL A 130 -3.90 -23.88 14.99
N LEU A 131 -3.58 -24.72 15.98
CA LEU A 131 -2.51 -25.73 15.86
C LEU A 131 -2.98 -26.90 14.98
N ILE A 132 -2.16 -27.24 13.99
CA ILE A 132 -2.39 -28.37 13.08
C ILE A 132 -1.52 -29.58 13.41
N ASP A 133 -0.46 -29.37 14.19
CA ASP A 133 0.46 -30.42 14.66
C ASP A 133 0.97 -30.06 16.08
N GLY A 134 1.20 -31.08 16.91
CA GLY A 134 1.75 -30.94 18.26
C GLY A 134 0.82 -30.33 19.31
N ARG A 135 1.41 -29.64 20.30
CA ARG A 135 0.72 -28.95 21.40
C ARG A 135 1.28 -27.55 21.63
N TYR A 136 0.49 -26.67 22.22
CA TYR A 136 0.99 -25.38 22.68
C TYR A 136 1.88 -25.57 23.91
N ALA A 137 3.19 -25.39 23.75
CA ALA A 137 4.16 -25.34 24.83
C ALA A 137 5.33 -24.45 24.41
N LEU A 138 5.70 -23.47 25.26
CA LEU A 138 6.85 -22.60 25.04
C LEU A 138 8.00 -22.91 25.99
N ASN A 139 7.71 -23.33 27.23
CA ASN A 139 8.73 -23.77 28.17
C ASN A 139 8.19 -24.93 29.02
N GLU A 140 8.88 -26.06 29.03
CA GLU A 140 8.59 -27.19 29.92
C GLU A 140 9.90 -27.76 30.48
N GLY A 141 9.99 -27.87 31.81
CA GLY A 141 11.15 -28.49 32.46
C GLY A 141 12.50 -27.80 32.17
N GLY A 142 12.49 -26.48 31.89
CA GLY A 142 13.68 -25.72 31.52
C GLY A 142 14.12 -25.90 30.06
N THR A 143 13.31 -26.58 29.25
CA THR A 143 13.51 -26.70 27.80
C THR A 143 12.65 -25.66 27.09
N ASP A 144 13.28 -24.87 26.22
CA ASP A 144 12.58 -23.90 25.39
C ASP A 144 12.07 -24.55 24.10
N TYR A 145 10.81 -24.24 23.80
CA TYR A 145 10.10 -24.75 22.65
C TYR A 145 9.67 -23.60 21.73
N ALA A 146 9.59 -23.90 20.44
CA ALA A 146 9.19 -22.99 19.38
C ALA A 146 7.95 -23.52 18.65
N ILE A 147 7.11 -22.59 18.21
CA ILE A 147 5.91 -22.90 17.42
C ILE A 147 5.98 -22.10 16.11
N PRO A 148 6.47 -22.70 15.01
CA PRO A 148 6.48 -22.07 13.70
C PRO A 148 5.10 -22.10 13.03
N GLY A 149 4.89 -21.16 12.10
CA GLY A 149 3.79 -21.28 11.13
C GLY A 149 4.02 -22.42 10.14
N ILE A 150 2.95 -22.93 9.52
CA ILE A 150 3.01 -24.09 8.61
C ILE A 150 3.90 -23.87 7.38
N GLY A 151 3.93 -22.66 6.82
CA GLY A 151 4.80 -22.33 5.68
C GLY A 151 6.28 -22.36 6.08
N LEU A 152 6.59 -21.85 7.27
CA LEU A 152 7.93 -21.88 7.85
C LEU A 152 8.36 -23.32 8.17
N ALA A 153 7.46 -24.09 8.79
CA ALA A 153 7.68 -25.49 9.11
C ALA A 153 7.93 -26.34 7.85
N SER A 154 7.12 -26.16 6.81
CA SER A 154 7.27 -26.84 5.51
C SER A 154 8.61 -26.51 4.83
N THR A 155 9.01 -25.23 4.84
CA THR A 155 10.26 -24.77 4.22
C THR A 155 11.48 -25.35 4.94
N LEU A 156 11.50 -25.28 6.28
CA LEU A 156 12.57 -25.86 7.10
C LEU A 156 12.51 -27.38 7.16
N GLY A 157 11.37 -27.99 6.81
CA GLY A 157 11.15 -29.43 6.92
C GLY A 157 11.12 -29.89 8.38
N VAL A 158 10.47 -29.14 9.27
CA VAL A 158 10.30 -29.45 10.70
C VAL A 158 8.87 -29.86 11.02
N ASN A 159 8.68 -30.64 12.08
CA ASN A 159 7.39 -30.99 12.66
C ASN A 159 7.48 -31.11 14.18
N ALA A 160 6.35 -31.24 14.87
CA ALA A 160 6.29 -31.32 16.33
C ALA A 160 6.78 -32.67 16.90
N SER A 161 7.04 -33.66 16.04
CA SER A 161 7.51 -35.00 16.44
C SER A 161 9.04 -35.14 16.42
N PHE A 162 9.76 -34.15 15.90
CA PHE A 162 11.22 -34.21 15.80
C PHE A 162 11.91 -33.86 17.11
N THR A 163 13.04 -34.54 17.34
CA THR A 163 13.82 -34.45 18.57
C THR A 163 15.04 -33.54 18.44
N ASP A 164 15.34 -33.04 17.25
CA ASP A 164 16.47 -32.13 17.05
C ASP A 164 15.99 -30.68 17.17
N PRO A 165 16.75 -29.79 17.85
CA PRO A 165 16.36 -28.40 17.96
C PRO A 165 16.59 -27.65 16.65
N ILE A 166 15.77 -26.62 16.42
CA ILE A 166 16.05 -25.61 15.40
C ILE A 166 17.14 -24.66 15.90
N GLU A 167 17.99 -24.22 14.99
CA GLU A 167 19.01 -23.22 15.26
C GLU A 167 18.50 -21.84 14.88
N ILE A 168 18.58 -20.89 15.81
CA ILE A 168 18.04 -19.54 15.66
C ILE A 168 19.22 -18.57 15.70
N TYR A 169 19.50 -17.94 14.57
CA TYR A 169 20.57 -16.97 14.40
C TYR A 169 20.00 -15.56 14.51
N ALA A 170 20.33 -14.86 15.59
CA ALA A 170 19.96 -13.46 15.76
C ALA A 170 21.17 -12.54 15.61
N PRO A 171 21.02 -11.37 14.96
CA PRO A 171 22.11 -10.42 14.84
C PRO A 171 22.49 -9.86 16.22
N LYS A 172 23.77 -9.86 16.55
CA LYS A 172 24.24 -9.29 17.83
C LYS A 172 24.00 -7.78 17.86
N ARG A 173 23.41 -7.30 18.97
CA ARG A 173 23.18 -5.88 19.23
C ARG A 173 24.48 -5.13 19.56
N GLU A 174 25.41 -5.80 20.23
CA GLU A 174 26.65 -5.22 20.72
C GLU A 174 27.87 -5.81 20.00
N GLY A 175 28.81 -4.94 19.61
CA GLY A 175 30.01 -5.31 18.87
C GLY A 175 29.96 -4.93 17.38
N ARG A 176 31.13 -4.92 16.73
CA ARG A 176 31.24 -4.61 15.29
C ARG A 176 30.92 -5.88 14.50
N VAL A 177 29.89 -5.82 13.66
CA VAL A 177 29.60 -6.88 12.68
C VAL A 177 30.76 -6.92 11.69
N SER A 178 31.62 -7.92 11.80
CA SER A 178 32.79 -8.05 10.94
C SER A 178 32.44 -8.96 9.75
N ALA A 179 32.48 -8.41 8.53
CA ALA A 179 32.20 -9.18 7.30
C ALA A 179 33.17 -10.37 7.10
N SER A 180 34.36 -10.34 7.71
CA SER A 180 35.33 -11.45 7.68
C SER A 180 35.03 -12.57 8.70
N GLN A 181 34.12 -12.35 9.65
CA GLN A 181 33.70 -13.33 10.66
C GLN A 181 32.17 -13.36 10.79
N ALA A 182 31.47 -13.46 9.66
CA ALA A 182 30.01 -13.49 9.59
C ALA A 182 29.37 -14.49 10.57
N ALA A 183 30.01 -15.65 10.81
CA ALA A 183 29.54 -16.66 11.76
C ALA A 183 29.55 -16.22 13.24
N THR A 184 30.38 -15.24 13.61
CA THR A 184 30.49 -14.73 15.01
C THR A 184 29.61 -13.50 15.28
N SER A 185 29.08 -12.88 14.22
CA SER A 185 28.19 -11.72 14.28
C SER A 185 26.76 -12.07 14.69
N PHE A 186 26.44 -13.36 14.74
CA PHE A 186 25.15 -13.87 15.19
C PHE A 186 25.29 -14.51 16.57
N GLN A 187 24.30 -14.28 17.42
CA GLN A 187 24.04 -15.09 18.59
C GLN A 187 23.18 -16.27 18.14
N ILE A 188 23.57 -17.49 18.54
CA ILE A 188 22.88 -18.72 18.16
C ILE A 188 22.20 -19.26 19.40
N GLU A 189 20.88 -19.40 19.32
CA GLU A 189 20.07 -20.08 20.32
C GLU A 189 19.38 -21.30 19.72
N TYR A 190 18.91 -22.19 20.59
CA TYR A 190 18.29 -23.46 20.20
C TYR A 190 16.91 -23.59 20.83
N ALA A 191 15.93 -24.07 20.06
CA ALA A 191 14.60 -24.40 20.56
C ALA A 191 14.04 -25.66 19.90
N TYR A 192 13.26 -26.45 20.63
CA TYR A 192 12.61 -27.64 20.09
C TYR A 192 11.23 -27.30 19.54
N ILE A 193 10.74 -28.00 18.53
CA ILE A 193 9.39 -27.74 18.01
C ILE A 193 8.35 -28.46 18.88
N SER A 194 7.41 -27.72 19.48
CA SER A 194 6.31 -28.31 20.26
C SER A 194 5.00 -28.41 19.48
N GLY A 195 4.82 -27.55 18.48
CA GLY A 195 3.62 -27.49 17.66
C GLY A 195 3.82 -26.66 16.40
N VAL A 196 2.86 -26.72 15.48
CA VAL A 196 2.83 -25.92 14.25
C VAL A 196 1.45 -25.28 14.11
N PHE A 197 1.40 -23.97 13.88
CA PHE A 197 0.13 -23.25 13.68
C PHE A 197 -0.16 -22.97 12.21
N CYS A 198 -1.43 -22.83 11.86
CA CYS A 198 -1.89 -22.38 10.54
C CYS A 198 -3.06 -21.42 10.71
N ILE A 199 -2.91 -20.18 10.25
CA ILE A 199 -3.99 -19.17 10.27
C ILE A 199 -4.43 -18.74 8.86
N ASP A 200 -4.10 -19.56 7.86
CA ASP A 200 -4.44 -19.39 6.44
C ASP A 200 -3.98 -18.05 5.86
N ARG A 201 -2.80 -17.60 6.31
CA ARG A 201 -2.21 -16.32 5.94
C ARG A 201 -0.72 -16.48 5.70
N PRO A 202 -0.25 -16.37 4.44
CA PRO A 202 1.17 -16.51 4.11
C PRO A 202 2.06 -15.56 4.92
N GLU A 203 1.59 -14.36 5.24
CA GLU A 203 2.35 -13.37 5.99
C GLU A 203 2.73 -13.87 7.40
N TYR A 204 1.84 -14.64 8.03
CA TYR A 204 2.06 -15.23 9.34
C TYR A 204 2.64 -16.63 9.25
N ASP A 205 2.02 -17.49 8.44
CA ASP A 205 2.34 -18.91 8.33
C ASP A 205 3.75 -19.14 7.77
N ALA A 206 4.25 -18.27 6.88
CA ALA A 206 5.57 -18.42 6.27
C ALA A 206 6.70 -17.73 7.05
N ASN A 207 6.37 -16.76 7.91
CA ASN A 207 7.38 -15.85 8.46
C ASN A 207 7.49 -15.87 9.99
N TYR A 208 6.50 -16.32 10.75
CA TYR A 208 6.54 -16.20 12.22
C TYR A 208 6.97 -17.48 12.93
N LEU A 209 7.81 -17.29 13.95
CA LEU A 209 8.21 -18.30 14.92
C LEU A 209 7.89 -17.78 16.33
N ILE A 210 6.99 -18.46 17.04
CA ILE A 210 6.66 -18.10 18.44
C ILE A 210 7.68 -18.74 19.38
N LEU A 211 8.22 -17.95 20.30
CA LEU A 211 9.25 -18.35 21.27
C LEU A 211 8.93 -17.81 22.67
N PRO A 212 9.53 -18.36 23.74
CA PRO A 212 9.56 -17.73 25.05
C PRO A 212 10.23 -16.35 24.96
N ILE A 213 9.63 -15.34 25.59
CA ILE A 213 10.21 -13.99 25.60
C ILE A 213 11.60 -13.97 26.25
N ASP A 214 11.85 -14.82 27.25
CA ASP A 214 13.13 -14.86 27.96
C ASP A 214 14.25 -15.39 27.05
N LEU A 215 13.97 -16.37 26.20
CA LEU A 215 14.91 -16.84 25.17
C LEU A 215 15.26 -15.71 24.20
N VAL A 216 14.27 -14.95 23.73
CA VAL A 216 14.49 -13.83 22.80
C VAL A 216 15.26 -12.68 23.47
N ARG A 217 15.00 -12.38 24.75
CA ARG A 217 15.75 -11.39 25.52
C ARG A 217 17.21 -11.79 25.68
N ASN A 218 17.48 -13.05 26.01
CA ASN A 218 18.85 -13.58 26.12
C ASN A 218 19.57 -13.53 24.77
N MET A 219 18.89 -13.97 23.70
CA MET A 219 19.39 -13.99 22.33
C MET A 219 19.79 -12.59 21.82
N LEU A 220 19.06 -11.55 22.23
CA LEU A 220 19.25 -10.17 21.78
C LEU A 220 19.96 -9.27 22.81
N HIS A 221 20.35 -9.81 23.97
CA HIS A 221 20.94 -9.08 25.10
C HIS A 221 20.07 -7.90 25.60
N TYR A 222 18.80 -8.17 25.90
CA TYR A 222 17.88 -7.22 26.55
C TYR A 222 17.76 -7.50 28.05
N ASP A 223 18.84 -7.24 28.80
CA ASP A 223 18.94 -7.56 30.23
C ASP A 223 18.07 -6.66 31.13
N ALA A 224 17.58 -5.52 30.63
CA ALA A 224 16.73 -4.61 31.40
C ALA A 224 15.23 -4.92 31.26
N GLY A 225 14.87 -6.03 30.59
CA GLY A 225 13.50 -6.48 30.41
C GLY A 225 12.72 -5.69 29.37
N GLU A 226 13.40 -5.10 28.38
CA GLU A 226 12.76 -4.37 27.30
C GLU A 226 11.82 -5.25 26.47
N VAL A 227 10.81 -4.60 25.86
CA VAL A 227 9.79 -5.21 25.00
C VAL A 227 9.57 -4.35 23.77
N SER A 228 9.24 -4.96 22.63
CA SER A 228 8.85 -4.21 21.44
C SER A 228 7.38 -3.79 21.47
N ALA A 229 6.53 -4.58 22.13
CA ALA A 229 5.11 -4.29 22.28
C ALA A 229 4.52 -4.80 23.59
N LEU A 230 3.42 -4.18 24.00
CA LEU A 230 2.49 -4.69 25.00
C LEU A 230 1.14 -4.95 24.34
N GLU A 231 0.76 -6.21 24.26
CA GLU A 231 -0.48 -6.69 23.63
C GLU A 231 -1.56 -6.90 24.69
N LEU A 232 -2.77 -6.38 24.46
CA LEU A 232 -3.88 -6.43 25.42
C LEU A 232 -5.09 -7.17 24.84
N LYS A 233 -5.68 -8.03 25.67
CA LYS A 233 -6.98 -8.66 25.46
C LYS A 233 -8.03 -7.94 26.28
N LEU A 234 -9.17 -7.63 25.65
CA LEU A 234 -10.25 -6.92 26.30
C LEU A 234 -11.39 -7.87 26.64
N LYS A 235 -12.05 -7.58 27.77
CA LYS A 235 -13.26 -8.30 28.15
C LYS A 235 -14.38 -8.08 27.12
N PRO A 236 -15.26 -9.08 26.91
CA PRO A 236 -16.39 -8.95 26.00
C PRO A 236 -17.24 -7.71 26.29
N GLY A 237 -17.57 -6.94 25.24
CA GLY A 237 -18.39 -5.73 25.34
C GLY A 237 -17.64 -4.43 25.69
N ALA A 238 -16.32 -4.48 25.85
CA ALA A 238 -15.51 -3.27 26.00
C ALA A 238 -15.57 -2.38 24.74
N ARG A 239 -15.76 -1.08 24.91
CA ARG A 239 -15.66 -0.11 23.80
C ARG A 239 -14.20 0.23 23.55
N VAL A 240 -13.64 -0.36 22.49
CA VAL A 240 -12.23 -0.23 22.11
C VAL A 240 -11.81 1.23 21.97
N GLY A 241 -12.60 2.06 21.28
CA GLY A 241 -12.29 3.48 21.07
C GLY A 241 -12.18 4.30 22.35
N ASP A 242 -13.13 4.13 23.28
CA ASP A 242 -13.12 4.83 24.57
C ASP A 242 -11.91 4.41 25.42
N LEU A 243 -11.60 3.11 25.41
CA LEU A 243 -10.47 2.55 26.15
C LEU A 243 -9.13 2.98 25.56
N LYS A 244 -9.00 2.99 24.23
CA LYS A 244 -7.81 3.49 23.53
C LYS A 244 -7.51 4.93 23.93
N GLN A 245 -8.51 5.81 23.97
CA GLN A 245 -8.33 7.19 24.40
C GLN A 245 -7.92 7.27 25.88
N GLN A 246 -8.51 6.45 26.75
CA GLN A 246 -8.16 6.38 28.16
C GLN A 246 -6.71 5.92 28.39
N ILE A 247 -6.26 4.91 27.63
CA ILE A 247 -4.87 4.42 27.69
C ILE A 247 -3.92 5.49 27.15
N GLN A 248 -4.25 6.17 26.04
CA GLN A 248 -3.43 7.25 25.48
C GLN A 248 -3.22 8.39 26.48
N GLN A 249 -4.25 8.76 27.23
CA GLN A 249 -4.14 9.80 28.27
C GLN A 249 -3.21 9.40 29.42
N ARG A 250 -3.12 8.11 29.75
CA ARG A 250 -2.25 7.60 30.83
C ARG A 250 -0.79 7.44 30.38
N LEU A 251 -0.57 7.03 29.14
CA LEU A 251 0.76 6.74 28.59
C LEU A 251 1.42 7.98 27.95
N GLY A 252 0.65 9.00 27.57
CA GLY A 252 1.15 10.19 26.90
C GLY A 252 1.41 9.96 25.41
N GLN A 253 2.09 10.91 24.74
CA GLN A 253 2.32 10.86 23.29
C GLN A 253 3.52 10.00 22.84
N GLY A 254 4.31 9.48 23.79
CA GLY A 254 5.47 8.63 23.49
C GLY A 254 5.11 7.21 23.04
N PHE A 255 3.83 6.83 23.14
CA PHE A 255 3.33 5.50 22.77
C PHE A 255 2.25 5.61 21.70
N ARG A 256 2.30 4.67 20.77
CA ARG A 256 1.24 4.44 19.79
C ARG A 256 0.37 3.28 20.29
N ILE A 257 -0.93 3.47 20.21
CA ILE A 257 -1.93 2.49 20.62
C ILE A 257 -2.78 2.19 19.40
N GLU A 258 -2.70 0.96 18.91
CA GLU A 258 -3.37 0.52 17.70
C GLU A 258 -4.41 -0.54 18.07
N ASP A 259 -5.63 -0.40 17.57
CA ASP A 259 -6.61 -1.49 17.59
C ASP A 259 -6.31 -2.51 16.50
N ARG A 260 -7.03 -3.64 16.51
CA ARG A 260 -6.82 -4.73 15.53
C ARG A 260 -6.96 -4.27 14.07
N PHE A 261 -7.83 -3.30 13.79
CA PHE A 261 -8.04 -2.82 12.43
C PHE A 261 -6.90 -1.90 11.98
N GLU A 262 -6.41 -1.05 12.88
CA GLU A 262 -5.29 -0.15 12.63
C GLU A 262 -3.97 -0.91 12.46
N GLN A 263 -3.78 -2.02 13.18
CA GLN A 263 -2.63 -2.92 12.99
C GLN A 263 -2.55 -3.48 11.55
N GLN A 264 -3.69 -3.59 10.87
CA GLN A 264 -3.82 -4.09 9.50
C GLN A 264 -4.39 -3.03 8.54
N GLU A 265 -3.99 -1.76 8.75
CA GLU A 265 -4.60 -0.62 8.08
C GLU A 265 -4.63 -0.75 6.55
N ALA A 266 -3.54 -1.24 5.93
CA ALA A 266 -3.48 -1.39 4.48
C ALA A 266 -4.57 -2.33 3.93
N SER A 267 -4.74 -3.51 4.55
CA SER A 267 -5.73 -4.51 4.14
C SER A 267 -7.16 -4.04 4.38
N PHE A 268 -7.45 -3.47 5.56
CA PHE A 268 -8.78 -2.97 5.87
C PHE A 268 -9.16 -1.74 5.05
N ARG A 269 -8.23 -0.81 4.83
CA ARG A 269 -8.47 0.39 4.02
C ARG A 269 -8.73 0.02 2.57
N MET A 270 -7.98 -0.94 2.00
CA MET A 270 -8.22 -1.44 0.65
C MET A 270 -9.63 -2.03 0.52
N MET A 271 -10.06 -2.87 1.47
CA MET A 271 -11.41 -3.44 1.47
C MET A 271 -12.51 -2.37 1.57
N GLN A 272 -12.30 -1.33 2.39
CA GLN A 272 -13.25 -0.21 2.45
C GLN A 272 -13.29 0.57 1.13
N ILE A 273 -12.15 0.79 0.48
CA ILE A 273 -12.09 1.44 -0.83
C ILE A 273 -12.85 0.61 -1.88
N GLU A 274 -12.64 -0.70 -1.92
CA GLU A 274 -13.37 -1.60 -2.83
C GLU A 274 -14.88 -1.57 -2.59
N LYS A 275 -15.32 -1.56 -1.32
CA LYS A 275 -16.73 -1.40 -0.95
C LYS A 275 -17.30 -0.09 -1.49
N TRP A 276 -16.60 1.04 -1.29
CA TRP A 276 -17.06 2.36 -1.74
C TRP A 276 -17.03 2.50 -3.26
N MET A 277 -16.03 1.95 -3.94
CA MET A 277 -15.95 1.92 -5.40
C MET A 277 -17.10 1.10 -5.99
N THR A 278 -17.38 -0.07 -5.41
CA THR A 278 -18.50 -0.93 -5.85
C THR A 278 -19.84 -0.25 -5.61
N PHE A 279 -20.01 0.42 -4.47
CA PHE A 279 -21.18 1.25 -4.19
C PHE A 279 -21.36 2.33 -5.26
N LEU A 280 -20.31 3.05 -5.64
CA LEU A 280 -20.36 4.09 -6.66
C LEU A 280 -20.73 3.53 -8.03
N ILE A 281 -20.14 2.41 -8.45
CA ILE A 281 -20.46 1.73 -9.71
C ILE A 281 -21.94 1.31 -9.73
N LEU A 282 -22.43 0.68 -8.66
CA LEU A 282 -23.82 0.26 -8.57
C LEU A 282 -24.79 1.46 -8.46
N ALA A 283 -24.39 2.56 -7.81
CA ALA A 283 -25.14 3.81 -7.80
C ALA A 283 -25.21 4.46 -9.21
N PHE A 284 -24.16 4.31 -10.02
CA PHE A 284 -24.16 4.74 -11.41
C PHE A 284 -25.10 3.86 -12.26
N ILE A 285 -25.08 2.54 -12.08
CA ILE A 285 -26.02 1.61 -12.72
C ILE A 285 -27.47 1.94 -12.32
N LEU A 286 -27.71 2.26 -11.05
CA LEU A 286 -29.00 2.73 -10.56
C LEU A 286 -29.42 4.05 -11.24
N THR A 287 -28.49 4.99 -11.43
CA THR A 287 -28.76 6.24 -12.15
C THR A 287 -29.19 5.96 -13.59
N ILE A 288 -28.55 4.99 -14.25
CA ILE A 288 -28.95 4.51 -15.58
C ILE A 288 -30.38 3.95 -15.54
N ALA A 289 -30.70 3.09 -14.57
CA ALA A 289 -32.04 2.54 -14.40
C ALA A 289 -33.11 3.63 -14.17
N LEU A 290 -32.74 4.72 -13.48
CA LEU A 290 -33.64 5.85 -13.21
C LEU A 290 -33.98 6.70 -14.45
N PHE A 291 -33.24 6.59 -15.56
CA PHE A 291 -33.68 7.21 -16.82
C PHE A 291 -34.96 6.58 -17.38
N ASN A 292 -35.22 5.30 -17.10
CA ASN A 292 -36.49 4.68 -17.47
C ASN A 292 -37.67 5.36 -16.77
N VAL A 293 -37.47 5.85 -15.54
CA VAL A 293 -38.48 6.63 -14.81
C VAL A 293 -38.77 7.95 -15.53
N VAL A 294 -37.76 8.62 -16.09
CA VAL A 294 -37.95 9.86 -16.87
C VAL A 294 -38.82 9.60 -18.10
N SER A 295 -38.55 8.52 -18.83
CA SER A 295 -39.31 8.11 -20.01
C SER A 295 -40.75 7.75 -19.65
N SER A 296 -40.95 6.96 -18.58
CA SER A 296 -42.28 6.58 -18.08
C SER A 296 -43.10 7.79 -17.63
N LEU A 297 -42.50 8.69 -16.85
CA LEU A 297 -43.18 9.87 -16.32
C LEU A 297 -43.52 10.87 -17.44
N SER A 298 -42.64 11.04 -18.43
CA SER A 298 -42.90 11.92 -19.58
C SER A 298 -44.07 11.40 -20.42
N MET A 299 -44.13 10.09 -20.68
CA MET A 299 -45.24 9.48 -21.40
C MET A 299 -46.57 9.60 -20.64
N LEU A 300 -46.55 9.40 -19.32
CA LEU A 300 -47.73 9.58 -18.47
C LEU A 300 -48.25 11.01 -18.48
N ILE A 301 -47.36 12.01 -18.46
CA ILE A 301 -47.76 13.43 -18.54
C ILE A 301 -48.48 13.72 -19.86
N ILE A 302 -48.01 13.15 -20.97
CA ILE A 302 -48.62 13.32 -22.30
C ILE A 302 -49.98 12.63 -22.36
N GLU A 303 -50.08 11.39 -21.88
CA GLU A 303 -51.35 10.64 -21.89
C GLU A 303 -52.42 11.29 -21.01
N LYS A 304 -52.02 11.96 -19.93
CA LYS A 304 -52.93 12.66 -19.00
C LYS A 304 -53.14 14.13 -19.36
N GLU A 305 -52.83 14.55 -20.59
CA GLU A 305 -53.00 15.93 -21.03
C GLU A 305 -54.46 16.40 -20.93
N ASP A 306 -55.43 15.57 -21.33
CA ASP A 306 -56.86 15.88 -21.22
C ASP A 306 -57.33 16.03 -19.77
N ASP A 307 -56.88 15.13 -18.88
CA ASP A 307 -57.15 15.21 -17.44
C ASP A 307 -56.57 16.51 -16.84
N VAL A 308 -55.37 16.90 -17.30
CA VAL A 308 -54.72 18.15 -16.90
C VAL A 308 -55.49 19.38 -17.40
N GLN A 309 -56.02 19.35 -18.63
CA GLN A 309 -56.84 20.43 -19.17
C GLN A 309 -58.15 20.56 -18.39
N MET A 310 -58.83 19.46 -18.06
CA MET A 310 -60.04 19.48 -17.22
C MET A 310 -59.76 20.08 -15.84
N LEU A 311 -58.67 19.67 -15.18
CA LEU A 311 -58.28 20.24 -13.88
C LEU A 311 -58.02 21.75 -13.98
N ARG A 312 -57.39 22.24 -15.06
CA ARG A 312 -57.19 23.68 -15.29
C ARG A 312 -58.51 24.42 -15.47
N SER A 313 -59.43 23.86 -16.26
CA SER A 313 -60.76 24.44 -16.47
C SER A 313 -61.57 24.52 -15.15
N MET A 314 -61.31 23.61 -14.21
CA MET A 314 -61.86 23.65 -12.85
C MET A 314 -61.12 24.61 -11.89
N GLY A 315 -60.09 25.33 -12.35
CA GLY A 315 -59.34 26.30 -11.55
C GLY A 315 -58.07 25.78 -10.88
N ALA A 316 -57.56 24.60 -11.25
CA ALA A 316 -56.32 24.06 -10.70
C ALA A 316 -55.09 24.91 -11.09
N SER A 317 -54.35 25.40 -10.09
CA SER A 317 -53.11 26.15 -10.32
C SER A 317 -51.99 25.29 -10.92
N GLN A 318 -51.08 25.93 -11.66
CA GLN A 318 -49.87 25.30 -12.20
C GLN A 318 -49.02 24.59 -11.15
N ARG A 319 -49.00 25.12 -9.91
CA ARG A 319 -48.30 24.52 -8.78
C ARG A 319 -48.94 23.21 -8.33
N LEU A 320 -50.27 23.13 -8.35
CA LEU A 320 -51.02 21.92 -8.00
C LEU A 320 -50.72 20.80 -8.99
N ILE A 321 -50.79 21.10 -10.29
CA ILE A 321 -50.53 20.13 -11.38
C ILE A 321 -49.09 19.63 -11.32
N ARG A 322 -48.11 20.51 -11.13
CA ARG A 322 -46.69 20.12 -10.94
C ARG A 322 -46.50 19.21 -9.73
N ARG A 323 -47.17 19.49 -8.61
CA ARG A 323 -47.07 18.64 -7.41
C ARG A 323 -47.64 17.25 -7.64
N ILE A 324 -48.73 17.10 -8.41
CA ILE A 324 -49.31 15.79 -8.75
C ILE A 324 -48.26 14.92 -9.44
N PHE A 325 -47.68 15.40 -10.55
CA PHE A 325 -46.69 14.60 -11.31
C PHE A 325 -45.34 14.46 -10.58
N LEU A 326 -44.96 15.40 -9.73
CA LEU A 326 -43.76 15.25 -8.91
C LEU A 326 -43.94 14.18 -7.83
N TYR A 327 -45.09 14.14 -7.15
CA TYR A 327 -45.38 13.07 -6.19
C TYR A 327 -45.41 11.71 -6.87
N GLU A 328 -46.02 11.63 -8.06
CA GLU A 328 -46.04 10.42 -8.86
C GLU A 328 -44.63 9.94 -9.24
N GLY A 329 -43.82 10.84 -9.77
CA GLY A 329 -42.43 10.56 -10.13
C GLY A 329 -41.61 10.07 -8.93
N CYS A 330 -41.79 10.67 -7.75
CA CYS A 330 -41.10 10.22 -6.53
C CYS A 330 -41.64 8.88 -5.98
N MET A 331 -42.91 8.54 -6.22
CA MET A 331 -43.49 7.29 -5.75
C MET A 331 -42.88 6.06 -6.44
N ILE A 332 -42.48 6.17 -7.71
CA ILE A 332 -41.88 5.07 -8.47
C ILE A 332 -40.54 4.61 -7.84
N PRO A 333 -39.52 5.49 -7.67
CA PRO A 333 -38.28 5.13 -6.98
C PRO A 333 -38.49 4.75 -5.51
N LEU A 334 -39.44 5.37 -4.82
CA LEU A 334 -39.75 5.02 -3.43
C LEU A 334 -40.24 3.58 -3.30
N LEU A 335 -41.20 3.17 -4.14
CA LEU A 335 -41.70 1.80 -4.18
C LEU A 335 -40.60 0.82 -4.61
N GLY A 336 -39.82 1.17 -5.63
CA GLY A 336 -38.68 0.37 -6.07
C GLY A 336 -37.64 0.18 -4.95
N ALA A 337 -37.32 1.24 -4.20
CA ALA A 337 -36.39 1.19 -3.08
C ALA A 337 -36.92 0.28 -1.96
N VAL A 338 -38.17 0.45 -1.53
CA VAL A 338 -38.78 -0.35 -0.45
C VAL A 338 -38.85 -1.82 -0.83
N VAL A 339 -39.36 -2.13 -2.02
CA VAL A 339 -39.47 -3.51 -2.51
C VAL A 339 -38.08 -4.12 -2.71
N GLY A 340 -37.15 -3.38 -3.31
CA GLY A 340 -35.80 -3.85 -3.55
C GLY A 340 -35.00 -4.10 -2.26
N ILE A 341 -35.14 -3.22 -1.26
CA ILE A 341 -34.55 -3.44 0.07
C ILE A 341 -35.16 -4.65 0.73
N ALA A 342 -36.50 -4.79 0.72
CA ALA A 342 -37.17 -5.94 1.34
C ALA A 342 -36.71 -7.27 0.71
N ILE A 343 -36.63 -7.34 -0.63
CA ILE A 343 -36.16 -8.53 -1.35
C ILE A 343 -34.67 -8.77 -1.08
N GLY A 344 -33.82 -7.74 -1.15
CA GLY A 344 -32.38 -7.87 -0.91
C GLY A 344 -32.07 -8.35 0.51
N VAL A 345 -32.76 -7.81 1.51
CA VAL A 345 -32.64 -8.26 2.91
C VAL A 345 -33.14 -9.70 3.04
N ALA A 346 -34.28 -10.05 2.45
CA ALA A 346 -34.78 -11.42 2.49
C ALA A 346 -33.78 -12.41 1.87
N LEU A 347 -33.18 -12.09 0.73
CA LEU A 347 -32.13 -12.91 0.10
C LEU A 347 -30.90 -13.06 1.01
N CYS A 348 -30.46 -11.97 1.64
CA CYS A 348 -29.33 -12.00 2.59
C CYS A 348 -29.65 -12.87 3.82
N LEU A 349 -30.86 -12.78 4.38
CA LEU A 349 -31.29 -13.60 5.51
C LEU A 349 -31.42 -15.08 5.13
N VAL A 350 -31.93 -15.38 3.94
CA VAL A 350 -31.97 -16.74 3.40
C VAL A 350 -30.56 -17.29 3.25
N GLN A 351 -29.61 -16.50 2.73
CA GLN A 351 -28.21 -16.90 2.65
C GLN A 351 -27.59 -17.14 4.04
N GLN A 352 -27.87 -16.29 5.03
CA GLN A 352 -27.38 -16.46 6.41
C GLN A 352 -27.94 -17.69 7.13
N THR A 353 -29.18 -18.09 6.81
CA THR A 353 -29.87 -19.20 7.49
C THR A 353 -29.64 -20.54 6.81
N PHE A 354 -29.59 -20.58 5.48
CA PHE A 354 -29.49 -21.81 4.70
C PHE A 354 -28.11 -22.03 4.06
N GLY A 355 -27.26 -21.01 3.97
CA GLY A 355 -25.91 -21.14 3.40
C GLY A 355 -25.91 -21.66 1.96
N LEU A 356 -26.81 -21.13 1.12
CA LEU A 356 -27.05 -21.63 -0.25
C LEU A 356 -25.79 -21.54 -1.12
N ILE A 357 -25.04 -20.44 -0.99
CA ILE A 357 -23.77 -20.20 -1.68
C ILE A 357 -22.63 -20.52 -0.71
N ARG A 358 -21.65 -21.31 -1.16
CA ARG A 358 -20.49 -21.74 -0.37
C ARG A 358 -19.19 -21.12 -0.87
N LEU A 359 -18.20 -20.96 0.01
CA LEU A 359 -16.83 -20.58 -0.36
C LEU A 359 -16.02 -21.83 -0.69
N GLY A 360 -15.53 -21.92 -1.91
CA GLY A 360 -14.50 -22.90 -2.29
C GLY A 360 -14.89 -24.36 -2.09
N GLU A 361 -13.87 -25.22 -2.01
CA GLU A 361 -14.02 -26.62 -1.61
C GLU A 361 -14.11 -26.72 -0.08
N THR A 362 -14.91 -27.68 0.40
CA THR A 362 -15.15 -27.93 1.83
C THR A 362 -13.85 -28.04 2.63
N GLY A 363 -13.72 -27.24 3.70
CA GLY A 363 -12.60 -27.31 4.65
C GLY A 363 -11.48 -26.29 4.47
N ALA A 364 -11.56 -25.39 3.49
CA ALA A 364 -10.57 -24.31 3.31
C ALA A 364 -10.81 -23.07 4.20
N PHE A 365 -11.99 -22.96 4.84
CA PHE A 365 -12.34 -21.85 5.71
C PHE A 365 -13.12 -22.34 6.94
N VAL A 366 -13.03 -21.62 8.06
CA VAL A 366 -13.76 -21.90 9.32
C VAL A 366 -15.29 -21.91 9.13
N SER A 367 -15.80 -21.25 8.08
CA SER A 367 -17.20 -21.29 7.65
C SER A 367 -17.27 -21.53 6.14
N ASP A 368 -17.81 -22.68 5.73
CA ASP A 368 -18.01 -23.03 4.32
C ASP A 368 -19.08 -22.15 3.61
N GLN A 369 -19.84 -21.34 4.35
CA GLN A 369 -20.90 -20.49 3.78
C GLN A 369 -20.36 -19.14 3.32
N TYR A 370 -20.85 -18.65 2.17
CA TYR A 370 -20.48 -17.35 1.64
C TYR A 370 -21.00 -16.22 2.55
N PRO A 371 -20.11 -15.37 3.11
CA PRO A 371 -20.45 -14.52 4.24
C PRO A 371 -21.27 -13.32 3.77
N VAL A 372 -22.36 -13.05 4.49
CA VAL A 372 -23.25 -11.92 4.24
C VAL A 372 -23.68 -11.30 5.56
N ARG A 373 -23.57 -9.99 5.70
CA ARG A 373 -24.05 -9.23 6.87
C ARG A 373 -24.80 -7.97 6.46
N VAL A 374 -26.08 -7.92 6.80
CA VAL A 374 -26.92 -6.74 6.58
C VAL A 374 -26.58 -5.65 7.60
N SER A 375 -26.15 -4.48 7.12
CA SER A 375 -25.88 -3.30 7.95
C SER A 375 -27.05 -2.30 7.86
N PRO A 376 -27.68 -1.89 8.97
CA PRO A 376 -28.77 -0.91 8.96
C PRO A 376 -28.36 0.44 8.33
N TRP A 377 -27.10 0.85 8.52
CA TRP A 377 -26.57 2.09 7.96
C TRP A 377 -26.43 2.03 6.44
N ASP A 378 -26.03 0.87 5.90
CA ASP A 378 -25.96 0.67 4.45
C ASP A 378 -27.37 0.70 3.84
N LEU A 379 -28.36 0.08 4.49
CA LEU A 379 -29.76 0.14 4.04
C LEU A 379 -30.29 1.58 4.01
N LEU A 380 -29.95 2.39 5.03
CA LEU A 380 -30.32 3.80 5.07
C LEU A 380 -29.64 4.59 3.94
N ALA A 381 -28.35 4.38 3.73
CA ALA A 381 -27.61 5.04 2.65
C ALA A 381 -28.21 4.70 1.28
N ILE A 382 -28.48 3.41 1.02
CA ILE A 382 -29.14 2.93 -0.21
C ILE A 382 -30.50 3.60 -0.39
N PHE A 383 -31.34 3.61 0.64
CA PHE A 383 -32.65 4.22 0.59
C PHE A 383 -32.58 5.72 0.25
N VAL A 384 -31.70 6.45 0.95
CA VAL A 384 -31.49 7.89 0.71
C VAL A 384 -30.99 8.13 -0.71
N THR A 385 -30.02 7.35 -1.20
CA THR A 385 -29.47 7.48 -2.55
C THR A 385 -30.52 7.24 -3.63
N VAL A 386 -31.30 6.16 -3.52
CA VAL A 386 -32.36 5.84 -4.50
C VAL A 386 -33.43 6.93 -4.51
N VAL A 387 -33.89 7.38 -3.34
CA VAL A 387 -34.93 8.41 -3.24
C VAL A 387 -34.41 9.77 -3.70
N ALA A 388 -33.17 10.14 -3.37
CA ALA A 388 -32.57 11.42 -3.78
C ALA A 388 -32.38 11.48 -5.30
N ILE A 389 -31.72 10.47 -5.89
CA ILE A 389 -31.49 10.43 -7.34
C ILE A 389 -32.84 10.32 -8.07
N GLY A 390 -33.75 9.47 -7.59
CA GLY A 390 -35.09 9.29 -8.16
C GLY A 390 -35.96 10.54 -8.10
N GLY A 391 -35.87 11.32 -7.02
CA GLY A 391 -36.53 12.61 -6.90
C GLY A 391 -35.96 13.65 -7.86
N LEU A 392 -34.63 13.69 -8.00
CA LEU A 392 -33.94 14.59 -8.95
C LEU A 392 -34.30 14.28 -10.40
N THR A 393 -34.30 12.99 -10.79
CA THR A 393 -34.67 12.57 -12.15
C THR A 393 -36.13 12.87 -12.46
N SER A 394 -37.03 12.72 -11.48
CA SER A 394 -38.45 13.05 -11.62
C SER A 394 -38.74 14.55 -11.71
N TRP A 395 -37.91 15.38 -11.08
CA TRP A 395 -38.06 16.83 -11.11
C TRP A 395 -37.82 17.45 -12.49
N TYR A 396 -36.85 16.89 -13.25
CA TYR A 396 -36.48 17.38 -14.58
C TYR A 396 -37.66 17.40 -15.59
N PRO A 397 -38.36 16.28 -15.88
CA PRO A 397 -39.46 16.24 -16.84
C PRO A 397 -40.68 17.07 -16.38
N VAL A 398 -40.96 17.10 -15.07
CA VAL A 398 -42.09 17.89 -14.52
C VAL A 398 -41.85 19.40 -14.71
N ARG A 399 -40.60 19.86 -14.56
CA ARG A 399 -40.23 21.25 -14.78
C ARG A 399 -40.22 21.62 -16.27
N SER A 400 -39.75 20.72 -17.14
CA SER A 400 -39.67 20.96 -18.59
C SER A 400 -41.05 20.92 -19.26
N ALA A 401 -41.90 19.96 -18.92
CA ALA A 401 -43.27 19.86 -19.41
C ALA A 401 -44.09 21.12 -19.09
N ALA A 402 -43.85 21.72 -17.92
CA ALA A 402 -44.53 22.95 -17.52
C ALA A 402 -44.09 24.23 -18.27
N ARG A 403 -43.09 24.15 -19.17
CA ARG A 403 -42.68 25.23 -20.09
C ARG A 403 -43.11 24.97 -21.54
N ARG A 404 -43.50 23.74 -21.91
CA ARG A 404 -43.73 23.32 -23.29
C ARG A 404 -45.00 22.46 -23.41
N TRP A 405 -46.16 23.08 -23.19
CA TRP A 405 -47.43 22.57 -23.75
C TRP A 405 -47.69 23.11 -25.16
N ALA A 406 -46.63 23.54 -25.84
CA ALA A 406 -46.65 23.90 -27.24
C ALA A 406 -45.38 23.31 -27.87
N VAL A 407 -45.58 22.51 -28.92
CA VAL A 407 -44.57 21.92 -29.81
C VAL A 407 -43.91 20.64 -29.30
N THR A 408 -44.32 19.54 -29.96
CA THR A 408 -43.64 18.26 -30.18
C THR A 408 -42.24 18.12 -29.57
N MET A 409 -42.03 17.11 -28.73
CA MET A 409 -40.68 16.73 -28.33
C MET A 409 -39.86 16.38 -29.58
N PRO A 410 -38.69 16.99 -29.80
CA PRO A 410 -37.83 16.59 -30.90
C PRO A 410 -37.28 15.20 -30.61
N LYS A 411 -36.94 14.49 -31.68
CA LYS A 411 -36.36 13.13 -31.76
C LYS A 411 -35.09 12.88 -30.89
N ALA A 412 -34.70 13.83 -30.04
CA ALA A 412 -33.56 13.80 -29.14
C ALA A 412 -33.72 12.80 -27.98
N ALA A 413 -34.93 12.55 -27.47
CA ALA A 413 -35.13 11.55 -26.40
C ALA A 413 -34.92 10.10 -26.90
N ALA A 414 -35.23 9.83 -28.17
CA ALA A 414 -34.93 8.55 -28.82
C ALA A 414 -33.45 8.42 -29.21
N ALA A 415 -32.78 9.53 -29.52
CA ALA A 415 -31.34 9.54 -29.81
C ALA A 415 -30.47 9.24 -28.56
N SER A 416 -30.92 9.65 -27.36
CA SER A 416 -30.24 9.30 -26.10
C SER A 416 -30.34 7.80 -25.75
N LEU A 417 -31.39 7.11 -26.21
CA LEU A 417 -31.56 5.66 -26.07
C LEU A 417 -30.68 4.86 -27.05
N LEU A 418 -30.49 5.37 -28.27
CA LEU A 418 -29.67 4.71 -29.31
C LEU A 418 -28.15 4.95 -29.14
N LEU A 419 -27.74 6.11 -28.64
CA LEU A 419 -26.33 6.42 -28.42
C LEU A 419 -25.74 5.66 -27.21
N PHE A 420 -26.58 5.24 -26.25
CA PHE A 420 -26.15 4.52 -25.05
C PHE A 420 -26.22 2.99 -25.16
N GLY A 421 -27.05 2.45 -26.07
CA GLY A 421 -26.96 1.05 -26.47
C GLY A 421 -25.57 0.67 -27.01
N LEU A 422 -24.88 1.63 -27.65
CA LEU A 422 -23.49 1.47 -28.10
C LEU A 422 -22.44 1.56 -26.97
N LEU A 423 -22.72 2.27 -25.87
CA LEU A 423 -21.82 2.38 -24.72
C LEU A 423 -21.93 1.16 -23.78
N ALA A 424 -23.10 0.51 -23.72
CA ALA A 424 -23.30 -0.72 -22.95
C ALA A 424 -22.60 -1.94 -23.57
N THR A 425 -22.47 -2.00 -24.91
CA THR A 425 -21.71 -3.06 -25.59
C THR A 425 -20.20 -2.93 -25.40
N ALA A 426 -19.68 -1.74 -25.05
CA ALA A 426 -18.26 -1.56 -24.73
C ALA A 426 -17.88 -2.03 -23.31
N SER A 427 -18.86 -2.26 -22.42
CA SER A 427 -18.62 -2.78 -21.06
C SER A 427 -18.70 -4.30 -20.95
N CYS A 428 -19.00 -5.03 -22.03
CA CYS A 428 -19.10 -6.49 -22.04
C CYS A 428 -17.85 -7.19 -22.61
N SER A 429 -16.70 -6.51 -22.65
CA SER A 429 -15.39 -7.14 -22.83
C SER A 429 -14.57 -7.08 -21.54
N GLY A 430 -15.21 -7.38 -20.41
CA GLY A 430 -14.58 -7.57 -19.09
C GLY A 430 -14.46 -9.05 -18.76
N GLY A 431 -13.74 -9.80 -19.60
CA GLY A 431 -13.35 -11.18 -19.31
C GLY A 431 -11.90 -11.21 -18.84
N GLY A 432 -11.66 -11.75 -17.64
CA GLY A 432 -10.34 -12.11 -17.13
C GLY A 432 -9.52 -10.94 -16.60
N GLY A 433 -9.35 -10.89 -15.28
CA GLY A 433 -8.45 -9.95 -14.61
C GLY A 433 -7.00 -10.12 -15.06
N GLN A 434 -6.54 -9.20 -15.89
CA GLN A 434 -5.22 -8.58 -15.75
C GLN A 434 -5.48 -7.07 -15.80
N SER A 435 -5.12 -6.36 -14.74
CA SER A 435 -5.23 -4.91 -14.66
C SER A 435 -4.57 -4.28 -15.89
N ALA A 436 -5.30 -3.43 -16.62
CA ALA A 436 -4.74 -2.62 -17.71
C ALA A 436 -3.57 -1.71 -17.25
N ASP A 437 -3.34 -1.59 -15.94
CA ASP A 437 -2.22 -0.87 -15.33
C ASP A 437 -0.90 -1.68 -15.32
N ASP A 438 -0.95 -3.02 -15.37
CA ASP A 438 0.27 -3.83 -15.26
C ASP A 438 1.05 -3.87 -16.60
N SER A 439 0.40 -3.78 -17.77
CA SER A 439 1.08 -3.78 -19.08
C SER A 439 1.84 -2.49 -19.43
N HIS A 440 1.67 -1.44 -18.63
CA HIS A 440 2.29 -0.11 -18.79
C HIS A 440 3.31 0.21 -17.70
N ARG A 441 3.78 -0.80 -16.95
CA ARG A 441 4.77 -0.60 -15.89
C ARG A 441 6.20 -0.77 -16.38
N VAL A 442 7.09 0.13 -15.96
CA VAL A 442 8.55 0.04 -16.14
C VAL A 442 9.24 0.10 -14.78
N SER A 443 10.08 -0.89 -14.48
CA SER A 443 10.87 -0.91 -13.24
C SER A 443 12.21 -0.21 -13.43
N VAL A 444 12.67 0.46 -12.38
CA VAL A 444 14.02 1.04 -12.26
C VAL A 444 14.61 0.63 -10.92
N THR A 445 15.93 0.56 -10.81
CA THR A 445 16.58 0.11 -9.57
C THR A 445 16.47 1.15 -8.46
N ILE A 446 16.76 2.42 -8.75
CA ILE A 446 16.88 3.49 -7.74
C ILE A 446 16.02 4.72 -8.06
N GLU A 447 15.69 5.50 -7.03
CA GLU A 447 14.90 6.74 -7.14
C GLU A 447 15.54 7.78 -8.08
N ALA A 448 16.87 7.87 -8.11
CA ALA A 448 17.56 8.74 -9.07
C ALA A 448 17.22 8.37 -10.53
N GLN A 449 17.08 7.09 -10.87
CA GLN A 449 16.65 6.67 -12.22
C GLN A 449 15.17 6.99 -12.46
N ARG A 450 14.33 6.84 -11.43
CA ARG A 450 12.89 7.17 -11.50
C ARG A 450 12.69 8.59 -11.99
N TYR A 451 13.49 9.53 -11.50
CA TYR A 451 13.44 10.93 -11.96
C TYR A 451 13.53 11.06 -13.49
N PHE A 452 14.57 10.48 -14.11
CA PHE A 452 14.74 10.56 -15.57
C PHE A 452 13.65 9.78 -16.31
N ALA A 453 13.26 8.62 -15.78
CA ALA A 453 12.25 7.77 -16.37
C ALA A 453 10.86 8.42 -16.36
N GLU A 454 10.44 9.03 -15.26
CA GLU A 454 9.16 9.74 -15.15
C GLU A 454 9.14 11.01 -16.01
N ARG A 455 10.24 11.79 -16.02
CA ARG A 455 10.35 13.00 -16.83
C ARG A 455 10.22 12.73 -18.33
N ILE A 456 10.67 11.55 -18.79
CA ILE A 456 10.61 11.19 -20.22
C ILE A 456 9.35 10.38 -20.52
N GLY A 457 9.08 9.30 -19.79
CA GLY A 457 8.05 8.30 -20.10
C GLY A 457 6.79 8.34 -19.22
N GLY A 458 6.77 9.12 -18.14
CA GLY A 458 5.71 9.09 -17.12
C GLY A 458 4.30 9.46 -17.60
N ALA A 459 4.17 10.07 -18.79
CA ALA A 459 2.88 10.33 -19.42
C ALA A 459 2.15 9.05 -19.90
N HIS A 460 2.91 7.98 -20.16
CA HIS A 460 2.41 6.75 -20.79
C HIS A 460 2.82 5.47 -20.06
N PHE A 461 3.72 5.57 -19.09
CA PHE A 461 4.20 4.44 -18.28
C PHE A 461 4.17 4.77 -16.79
N THR A 462 3.82 3.78 -15.98
CA THR A 462 3.94 3.84 -14.52
C THR A 462 5.34 3.39 -14.12
N ILE A 463 6.10 4.23 -13.42
CA ILE A 463 7.47 3.92 -13.02
C ILE A 463 7.49 3.34 -11.60
N HIS A 464 8.09 2.16 -11.46
CA HIS A 464 8.25 1.46 -10.19
C HIS A 464 9.74 1.42 -9.80
N THR A 465 10.07 1.92 -8.61
CA THR A 465 11.43 1.82 -8.06
C THR A 465 11.56 0.54 -7.24
N VAL A 466 12.62 -0.23 -7.47
CA VAL A 466 12.86 -1.49 -6.74
C VAL A 466 13.49 -1.26 -5.37
N VAL A 467 14.49 -0.37 -5.27
CA VAL A 467 15.10 0.02 -4.00
C VAL A 467 14.34 1.22 -3.44
N PRO A 468 13.62 1.09 -2.29
CA PRO A 468 12.84 2.17 -1.74
C PRO A 468 13.70 3.37 -1.26
N PRO A 469 13.14 4.58 -1.19
CA PRO A 469 13.85 5.74 -0.65
C PRO A 469 14.43 5.50 0.75
N GLY A 470 15.69 5.86 0.95
CA GLY A 470 16.40 5.71 2.23
C GLY A 470 17.04 4.35 2.48
N GLN A 471 16.88 3.40 1.56
CA GLN A 471 17.63 2.13 1.56
C GLN A 471 18.88 2.24 0.66
N SER A 472 19.95 1.54 1.03
CA SER A 472 21.19 1.52 0.25
C SER A 472 21.11 0.50 -0.89
N PRO A 473 21.24 0.91 -2.17
CA PRO A 473 21.17 0.00 -3.31
C PRO A 473 22.39 -0.94 -3.42
N GLU A 474 23.44 -0.73 -2.63
CA GLU A 474 24.60 -1.63 -2.57
C GLU A 474 24.36 -2.87 -1.71
N THR A 475 23.37 -2.80 -0.80
CA THR A 475 23.10 -3.86 0.20
C THR A 475 21.63 -4.27 0.27
N PHE A 476 20.79 -3.70 -0.59
CA PHE A 476 19.37 -3.97 -0.58
C PHE A 476 19.06 -5.38 -1.10
N ASP A 477 18.32 -6.14 -0.31
CA ASP A 477 17.74 -7.42 -0.71
C ASP A 477 16.24 -7.26 -0.94
N PRO A 478 15.72 -7.57 -2.16
CA PRO A 478 14.33 -7.38 -2.49
C PRO A 478 13.45 -8.41 -1.79
N THR A 479 12.34 -7.93 -1.24
CA THR A 479 11.25 -8.74 -0.73
C THR A 479 10.55 -9.52 -1.86
N PRO A 480 9.85 -10.63 -1.56
CA PRO A 480 9.02 -11.32 -2.55
C PRO A 480 7.98 -10.42 -3.22
N GLN A 481 7.45 -9.43 -2.50
CA GLN A 481 6.51 -8.45 -3.05
C GLN A 481 7.17 -7.54 -4.11
N GLU A 482 8.40 -7.09 -3.87
CA GLU A 482 9.17 -6.30 -4.86
C GLU A 482 9.54 -7.13 -6.08
N MET A 483 9.91 -8.40 -5.89
CA MET A 483 10.16 -9.33 -7.00
C MET A 483 8.90 -9.57 -7.84
N MET A 484 7.75 -9.72 -7.20
CA MET A 484 6.44 -9.81 -7.89
C MET A 484 6.10 -8.51 -8.62
N ALA A 485 6.42 -7.35 -8.06
CA ALA A 485 6.20 -6.07 -8.71
C ALA A 485 7.08 -5.90 -9.96
N VAL A 486 8.32 -6.38 -9.92
CA VAL A 486 9.23 -6.46 -11.08
C VAL A 486 8.70 -7.42 -12.14
N ALA A 487 8.17 -8.58 -11.73
CA ALA A 487 7.63 -9.57 -12.66
C ALA A 487 6.44 -9.05 -13.49
N ARG A 488 5.66 -8.11 -12.93
CA ARG A 488 4.56 -7.44 -13.63
C ARG A 488 5.02 -6.35 -14.60
N SER A 489 6.27 -5.90 -14.52
CA SER A 489 6.78 -4.86 -15.39
C SER A 489 7.04 -5.36 -16.81
N ARG A 490 6.78 -4.50 -17.79
CA ARG A 490 7.07 -4.77 -19.20
C ARG A 490 8.57 -4.61 -19.51
N ALA A 491 9.23 -3.70 -18.79
CA ALA A 491 10.64 -3.40 -18.98
C ALA A 491 11.34 -3.05 -17.66
N TYR A 492 12.65 -3.17 -17.67
CA TYR A 492 13.54 -2.80 -16.58
C TYR A 492 14.64 -1.87 -17.10
N LEU A 493 14.81 -0.70 -16.49
CA LEU A 493 15.93 0.21 -16.78
C LEU A 493 16.98 0.06 -15.69
N ARG A 494 18.13 -0.54 -16.02
CA ARG A 494 19.21 -0.82 -15.07
C ARG A 494 20.33 0.22 -15.17
N VAL A 495 21.06 0.43 -14.09
CA VAL A 495 22.26 1.28 -14.04
C VAL A 495 23.49 0.55 -14.57
N GLY A 496 23.59 -0.75 -14.31
CA GLY A 496 24.61 -1.68 -14.80
C GLY A 496 25.46 -2.31 -13.71
N ARG A 497 26.01 -1.52 -12.78
CA ARG A 497 27.08 -1.96 -11.84
C ARG A 497 26.77 -1.73 -10.36
N ILE A 498 25.56 -1.36 -10.00
CA ILE A 498 25.19 -1.16 -8.59
C ILE A 498 25.02 -2.52 -7.89
N GLY A 499 25.36 -2.64 -6.61
CA GLY A 499 25.38 -3.91 -5.87
C GLY A 499 24.13 -4.77 -6.04
N PHE A 500 22.94 -4.16 -5.89
CA PHE A 500 21.66 -4.83 -6.14
C PHE A 500 21.61 -5.55 -7.49
N GLU A 501 21.99 -4.86 -8.58
CA GLU A 501 21.89 -5.43 -9.92
C GLU A 501 22.95 -6.49 -10.17
N GLN A 502 24.13 -6.37 -9.55
CA GLN A 502 25.16 -7.41 -9.65
C GLN A 502 24.68 -8.74 -9.05
N VAL A 503 23.92 -8.68 -7.95
CA VAL A 503 23.41 -9.85 -7.25
C VAL A 503 22.12 -10.38 -7.90
N TRP A 504 21.14 -9.50 -8.12
CA TRP A 504 19.77 -9.91 -8.41
C TRP A 504 19.39 -9.89 -9.90
N MET A 505 20.09 -9.14 -10.75
CA MET A 505 19.74 -9.03 -12.18
C MET A 505 19.76 -10.36 -12.93
N PRO A 506 20.73 -11.29 -12.71
CA PRO A 506 20.70 -12.60 -13.35
C PRO A 506 19.41 -13.36 -13.04
N THR A 507 19.01 -13.39 -11.76
CA THR A 507 17.78 -14.05 -11.30
C THR A 507 16.53 -13.37 -11.84
N ILE A 508 16.48 -12.03 -11.85
CA ILE A 508 15.36 -11.26 -12.40
C ILE A 508 15.15 -11.59 -13.88
N VAL A 509 16.21 -11.63 -14.67
CA VAL A 509 16.13 -11.94 -16.12
C VAL A 509 15.76 -13.40 -16.36
N GLU A 510 16.34 -14.33 -15.59
CA GLU A 510 16.05 -15.76 -15.71
C GLU A 510 14.57 -16.08 -15.39
N GLN A 511 14.02 -15.46 -14.33
CA GLN A 511 12.65 -15.69 -13.91
C GLN A 511 11.61 -14.95 -14.75
N ASN A 512 12.01 -13.92 -15.50
CA ASN A 512 11.10 -13.05 -16.26
C ASN A 512 11.54 -12.91 -17.73
N PRO A 513 11.40 -13.97 -18.56
CA PRO A 513 11.87 -13.95 -19.94
C PRO A 513 11.15 -12.94 -20.84
N HIS A 514 9.98 -12.44 -20.43
CA HIS A 514 9.24 -11.38 -21.12
C HIS A 514 9.78 -9.96 -20.83
N LEU A 515 10.57 -9.79 -19.77
CA LEU A 515 11.04 -8.49 -19.29
C LEU A 515 12.13 -7.93 -20.21
N GLN A 516 11.89 -6.77 -20.83
CA GLN A 516 12.90 -6.11 -21.64
C GLN A 516 13.85 -5.29 -20.76
N VAL A 517 15.13 -5.65 -20.73
CA VAL A 517 16.14 -4.95 -19.91
C VAL A 517 16.93 -3.96 -20.76
N PHE A 518 16.98 -2.70 -20.32
CA PHE A 518 17.77 -1.63 -20.94
C PHE A 518 18.85 -1.16 -19.99
N ASP A 519 20.08 -1.06 -20.49
CA ASP A 519 21.22 -0.60 -19.72
C ASP A 519 21.46 0.90 -19.92
N LEU A 520 21.24 1.69 -18.87
CA LEU A 520 21.36 3.13 -18.93
C LEU A 520 22.82 3.62 -18.85
N SER A 521 23.79 2.75 -18.54
CA SER A 521 25.21 3.11 -18.54
C SER A 521 25.87 3.06 -19.91
N GLN A 522 25.15 2.61 -20.96
CA GLN A 522 25.74 2.49 -22.29
C GLN A 522 26.35 3.81 -22.78
N GLY A 523 27.62 3.78 -23.18
CA GLY A 523 28.36 4.95 -23.64
C GLY A 523 28.98 5.80 -22.53
N ILE A 524 28.77 5.47 -21.25
CA ILE A 524 29.42 6.14 -20.13
C ILE A 524 30.79 5.48 -19.86
N ARG A 525 31.82 6.32 -19.74
CA ARG A 525 33.16 5.85 -19.34
C ARG A 525 33.17 5.60 -17.84
N TRP A 526 33.57 4.40 -17.43
CA TRP A 526 33.76 4.06 -16.03
C TRP A 526 35.00 4.77 -15.46
N ILE A 527 34.85 5.35 -14.28
CA ILE A 527 35.96 5.88 -13.49
C ILE A 527 36.23 4.88 -12.38
N ASP A 528 37.40 4.26 -12.40
CA ASP A 528 37.86 3.51 -11.24
C ASP A 528 38.18 4.53 -10.13
N SER A 529 37.66 4.31 -8.93
CA SER A 529 37.95 5.21 -7.81
C SER A 529 39.46 5.18 -7.54
N ASP A 530 40.16 6.27 -7.86
CA ASP A 530 41.58 6.45 -7.57
C ASP A 530 41.81 6.51 -6.05
N LEU A 531 41.80 5.35 -5.41
CA LEU A 531 42.29 5.16 -4.06
C LEU A 531 43.78 4.86 -4.15
N SER A 532 44.58 5.71 -3.51
CA SER A 532 46.04 5.68 -3.50
C SER A 532 46.65 4.26 -3.44
N ALA A 533 47.29 3.85 -4.54
CA ALA A 533 48.38 2.88 -4.80
C ALA A 533 48.90 1.85 -3.75
N HIS A 534 48.23 1.52 -2.64
CA HIS A 534 48.82 0.63 -1.63
C HIS A 534 47.95 -0.51 -1.07
N ASP A 535 46.71 -0.72 -1.53
CA ASP A 535 45.92 -1.89 -1.10
C ASP A 535 45.55 -2.77 -2.31
N GLN A 536 46.28 -3.89 -2.46
CA GLN A 536 46.15 -4.85 -3.56
C GLN A 536 44.93 -5.80 -3.44
N HIS A 537 43.79 -5.28 -2.98
CA HIS A 537 42.53 -6.04 -2.94
C HIS A 537 41.34 -5.18 -3.39
N ALA A 538 41.49 -4.47 -4.52
CA ALA A 538 40.35 -3.85 -5.20
C ALA A 538 39.72 -4.89 -6.14
N HIS A 539 38.56 -5.43 -5.76
CA HIS A 539 37.71 -6.16 -6.70
C HIS A 539 37.18 -5.15 -7.72
N GLY A 540 37.65 -5.26 -8.97
CA GLY A 540 37.43 -4.27 -10.01
C GLY A 540 35.95 -4.07 -10.36
N GLY A 541 35.49 -2.84 -10.16
CA GLY A 541 34.24 -2.31 -10.70
C GLY A 541 34.21 -0.81 -10.45
N GLY A 542 34.53 0.00 -11.45
CA GLY A 542 34.50 1.47 -11.32
C GLY A 542 33.16 2.02 -10.80
N ASP A 543 33.19 3.27 -10.33
CA ASP A 543 32.09 3.92 -9.59
C ASP A 543 30.72 3.75 -10.30
N PRO A 544 29.71 3.10 -9.67
CA PRO A 544 28.41 2.89 -10.28
C PRO A 544 27.50 4.15 -10.28
N HIS A 545 27.89 5.23 -9.59
CA HIS A 545 27.06 6.42 -9.34
C HIS A 545 27.01 7.41 -10.52
N ILE A 546 26.74 6.88 -11.71
CA ILE A 546 26.78 7.61 -12.99
C ILE A 546 25.77 8.75 -13.11
N TRP A 547 24.75 8.82 -12.25
CA TRP A 547 23.75 9.89 -12.33
C TRP A 547 24.21 11.17 -11.63
N ASN A 548 25.27 11.14 -10.82
CA ASN A 548 25.71 12.28 -10.00
C ASN A 548 26.58 13.30 -10.74
N ALA A 549 26.57 13.36 -12.08
CA ALA A 549 27.21 14.44 -12.83
C ALA A 549 26.40 14.81 -14.07
N PRO A 550 26.36 16.09 -14.49
CA PRO A 550 25.52 16.50 -15.62
C PRO A 550 25.85 15.79 -16.94
N ALA A 551 27.13 15.57 -17.24
CA ALA A 551 27.54 14.91 -18.48
C ALA A 551 27.03 13.46 -18.57
N THR A 552 27.16 12.70 -17.47
CA THR A 552 26.73 11.29 -17.41
C THR A 552 25.21 11.18 -17.22
N ALA A 553 24.58 12.10 -16.48
CA ALA A 553 23.13 12.23 -16.39
C ALA A 553 22.49 12.51 -17.77
N ARG A 554 23.12 13.35 -18.60
CA ARG A 554 22.69 13.58 -19.99
C ARG A 554 22.72 12.28 -20.81
N GLN A 555 23.80 11.51 -20.69
CA GLN A 555 23.91 10.22 -21.39
C GLN A 555 22.86 9.21 -20.88
N MET A 556 22.61 9.19 -19.58
CA MET A 556 21.58 8.35 -18.97
C MET A 556 20.17 8.73 -19.46
N ALA A 557 19.88 10.03 -19.60
CA ALA A 557 18.62 10.54 -20.17
C ALA A 557 18.45 10.13 -21.65
N GLU A 558 19.51 10.18 -22.45
CA GLU A 558 19.51 9.74 -23.85
C GLU A 558 19.24 8.22 -23.95
N ASN A 559 19.86 7.42 -23.09
CA ASN A 559 19.60 5.97 -23.04
C ASN A 559 18.16 5.66 -22.59
N THR A 560 17.63 6.45 -21.64
CA THR A 560 16.24 6.36 -21.19
C THR A 560 15.26 6.69 -22.32
N LEU A 561 15.53 7.75 -23.10
CA LEU A 561 14.77 8.09 -24.29
C LEU A 561 14.73 6.93 -25.30
N ARG A 562 15.88 6.31 -25.57
CA ARG A 562 15.96 5.16 -26.49
C ARG A 562 15.10 3.99 -26.00
N ALA A 563 15.16 3.67 -24.71
CA ALA A 563 14.34 2.61 -24.13
C ALA A 563 12.83 2.87 -24.34
N PHE A 564 12.34 4.07 -24.00
CA PHE A 564 10.93 4.40 -24.18
C PHE A 564 10.49 4.43 -25.66
N CYS A 565 11.34 4.93 -26.57
CA CYS A 565 11.03 4.90 -28.01
C CYS A 565 10.97 3.47 -28.58
N LEU A 566 11.72 2.52 -28.01
CA LEU A 566 11.65 1.11 -28.38
C LEU A 566 10.42 0.41 -27.78
N LEU A 567 10.05 0.76 -26.55
CA LEU A 567 8.88 0.19 -25.87
C LEU A 567 7.56 0.69 -26.46
N ASP A 568 7.53 1.94 -26.92
CA ASP A 568 6.35 2.58 -27.47
C ASP A 568 6.71 3.50 -28.63
N THR A 569 6.60 2.95 -29.84
CA THR A 569 6.92 3.67 -31.07
C THR A 569 5.88 4.74 -31.40
N ALA A 570 4.63 4.60 -30.93
CA ALA A 570 3.52 5.49 -31.26
C ALA A 570 3.70 6.89 -30.65
N HIS A 571 4.31 6.98 -29.47
CA HIS A 571 4.50 8.25 -28.75
C HIS A 571 5.94 8.78 -28.77
N THR A 572 6.79 8.29 -29.68
CA THR A 572 8.19 8.71 -29.85
C THR A 572 8.39 10.24 -29.85
N ALA A 573 7.48 10.99 -30.49
CA ALA A 573 7.57 12.45 -30.55
C ALA A 573 7.42 13.11 -29.18
N VAL A 574 6.55 12.56 -28.32
CA VAL A 574 6.33 13.04 -26.94
C VAL A 574 7.59 12.81 -26.11
N TYR A 575 8.16 11.60 -26.18
CA TYR A 575 9.38 11.25 -25.43
C TYR A 575 10.57 12.13 -25.85
N ARG A 576 10.74 12.42 -27.14
CA ARG A 576 11.81 13.29 -27.64
C ARG A 576 11.67 14.73 -27.14
N ALA A 577 10.45 15.27 -27.11
CA ALA A 577 10.19 16.60 -26.59
C ALA A 577 10.47 16.69 -25.07
N ALA A 578 10.01 15.68 -24.31
CA ALA A 578 10.26 15.57 -22.88
C ALA A 578 11.75 15.45 -22.55
N HIS A 579 12.48 14.62 -23.30
CA HIS A 579 13.93 14.51 -23.22
C HIS A 579 14.64 15.84 -23.50
N ALA A 580 14.26 16.57 -24.55
CA ALA A 580 14.86 17.86 -24.87
C ALA A 580 14.67 18.89 -23.73
N SER A 581 13.50 18.89 -23.07
CA SER A 581 13.26 19.72 -21.89
C SER A 581 14.14 19.32 -20.71
N LEU A 582 14.29 18.01 -20.45
CA LEU A 582 15.15 17.50 -19.38
C LEU A 582 16.63 17.84 -19.63
N VAL A 583 17.11 17.69 -20.85
CA VAL A 583 18.48 18.04 -21.23
C VAL A 583 18.74 19.54 -21.04
N ALA A 584 17.82 20.42 -21.44
CA ALA A 584 17.97 21.86 -21.21
C ALA A 584 18.10 22.21 -19.70
N GLU A 585 17.39 21.46 -18.84
CA GLU A 585 17.49 21.63 -17.40
C GLU A 585 18.84 21.15 -16.83
N ILE A 586 19.32 19.99 -17.29
CA ILE A 586 20.66 19.47 -16.96
C ILE A 586 21.73 20.50 -17.35
N ASP A 587 21.62 21.08 -18.54
CA ASP A 587 22.59 22.06 -19.07
C ASP A 587 22.58 23.36 -18.27
N SER A 588 21.40 23.82 -17.86
CA SER A 588 21.27 24.99 -16.99
C SER A 588 21.87 24.74 -15.59
N THR A 589 21.77 23.51 -15.11
CA THR A 589 22.30 23.10 -13.80
C THR A 589 23.82 23.02 -13.86
N ASP A 590 24.37 22.46 -14.94
CA ASP A 590 25.81 22.39 -15.20
C ASP A 590 26.45 23.78 -15.28
N ALA A 591 25.83 24.70 -16.02
CA ALA A 591 26.28 26.09 -16.11
C ALA A 591 26.29 26.80 -14.74
N ALA A 592 25.27 26.56 -13.91
CA ALA A 592 25.21 27.12 -12.57
C ALA A 592 26.29 26.54 -11.65
N LEU A 593 26.60 25.25 -11.78
CA LEU A 593 27.66 24.59 -11.02
C LEU A 593 29.04 25.09 -11.43
N HIS A 594 29.33 25.25 -12.73
CA HIS A 594 30.57 25.89 -13.19
C HIS A 594 30.74 27.30 -12.61
N ALA A 595 29.69 28.12 -12.64
CA ALA A 595 29.72 29.47 -12.06
C ALA A 595 30.04 29.48 -10.55
N MET A 596 29.61 28.45 -9.81
CA MET A 596 29.90 28.30 -8.38
C MET A 596 31.30 27.71 -8.12
N LEU A 597 31.66 26.65 -8.84
CA LEU A 597 32.77 25.76 -8.48
C LEU A 597 34.09 26.15 -9.15
N ASP A 598 34.06 26.84 -10.29
CA ASP A 598 35.29 27.24 -10.99
C ASP A 598 36.12 28.24 -10.17
N THR A 599 35.47 29.02 -9.30
CA THR A 599 36.11 30.02 -8.42
C THR A 599 36.68 29.44 -7.11
N LEU A 600 36.50 28.14 -6.86
CA LEU A 600 36.96 27.51 -5.63
C LEU A 600 38.48 27.49 -5.51
N THR A 601 38.97 27.97 -4.37
CA THR A 601 40.37 27.89 -3.96
C THR A 601 40.71 26.55 -3.29
N HIS A 602 39.73 25.94 -2.62
CA HIS A 602 39.84 24.61 -2.01
C HIS A 602 39.00 23.62 -2.81
N ARG A 603 39.66 22.62 -3.39
CA ARG A 603 39.04 21.68 -4.35
C ARG A 603 38.92 20.27 -3.80
N THR A 604 39.06 20.07 -2.48
CA THR A 604 39.00 18.74 -1.85
C THR A 604 37.87 18.69 -0.83
N PHE A 605 37.06 17.63 -0.90
CA PHE A 605 36.02 17.33 0.07
C PHE A 605 36.13 15.88 0.55
N ILE A 606 35.58 15.61 1.73
CA ILE A 606 35.39 14.24 2.21
C ILE A 606 33.94 13.83 2.00
N ILE A 607 33.69 12.58 1.66
CA ILE A 607 32.37 11.94 1.64
C ILE A 607 32.42 10.63 2.42
N TYR A 608 31.31 10.21 3.01
CA TYR A 608 31.25 8.92 3.70
C TYR A 608 31.51 7.76 2.73
N HIS A 609 30.56 7.52 1.82
CA HIS A 609 30.68 6.52 0.74
C HIS A 609 31.06 7.19 -0.59
N PRO A 610 31.94 6.63 -1.43
CA PRO A 610 32.31 7.26 -2.70
C PRO A 610 31.16 7.22 -3.72
N ALA A 611 30.39 8.31 -3.81
CA ALA A 611 29.24 8.43 -4.73
C ALA A 611 29.29 9.64 -5.68
N LEU A 612 30.30 10.51 -5.56
CA LEU A 612 30.41 11.77 -6.30
C LEU A 612 31.67 11.80 -7.19
N THR A 613 32.21 10.66 -7.60
CA THR A 613 33.47 10.61 -8.37
C THR A 613 33.32 11.30 -9.73
N TYR A 614 32.20 11.07 -10.42
CA TYR A 614 31.86 11.75 -11.68
C TYR A 614 31.71 13.27 -11.49
N PHE A 615 31.04 13.69 -10.40
CA PHE A 615 30.88 15.10 -10.06
C PHE A 615 32.25 15.75 -9.83
N ALA A 616 33.11 15.06 -9.08
CA ALA A 616 34.44 15.55 -8.76
C ALA A 616 35.30 15.68 -10.03
N GLN A 617 35.23 14.72 -10.95
CA GLN A 617 35.92 14.81 -12.23
C GLN A 617 35.41 16.00 -13.08
N ALA A 618 34.09 16.19 -13.16
CA ALA A 618 33.47 17.23 -13.98
C ALA A 618 33.91 18.65 -13.57
N TYR A 619 34.09 18.90 -12.27
CA TYR A 619 34.43 20.22 -11.74
C TYR A 619 35.86 20.35 -11.21
N HIS A 620 36.74 19.41 -11.58
CA HIS A 620 38.15 19.38 -11.13
C HIS A 620 38.28 19.47 -9.59
N LEU A 621 37.53 18.62 -8.89
CA LEU A 621 37.58 18.42 -7.46
C LEU A 621 38.25 17.08 -7.12
N LYS A 622 38.71 16.94 -5.88
CA LYS A 622 39.25 15.72 -5.30
C LYS A 622 38.29 15.20 -4.21
N GLN A 623 37.77 14.00 -4.42
CA GLN A 623 36.98 13.27 -3.43
C GLN A 623 37.91 12.45 -2.54
N LEU A 624 37.70 12.50 -1.22
CA LEU A 624 38.26 11.57 -0.25
C LEU A 624 37.11 10.79 0.40
N ALA A 625 37.18 9.47 0.48
CA ALA A 625 36.11 8.64 1.05
C ALA A 625 36.47 8.16 2.47
N ILE A 626 35.46 8.08 3.35
CA ILE A 626 35.63 7.52 4.70
C ILE A 626 35.60 5.99 4.64
N GLU A 627 34.62 5.42 3.92
CA GLU A 627 34.56 3.97 3.68
C GLU A 627 35.02 3.60 2.28
N SER A 628 35.42 2.33 2.11
CA SER A 628 35.74 1.71 0.83
C SER A 628 35.04 0.37 0.75
N ASP A 629 34.36 0.09 -0.37
CA ASP A 629 33.68 -1.18 -0.66
C ASP A 629 32.70 -1.64 0.44
N GLY A 630 31.98 -0.70 1.06
CA GLY A 630 31.03 -0.98 2.14
C GLY A 630 31.66 -1.49 3.44
N LYS A 631 32.99 -1.37 3.60
CA LYS A 631 33.71 -1.75 4.82
C LYS A 631 33.95 -0.52 5.68
N GLU A 632 33.70 -0.68 6.98
CA GLU A 632 34.07 0.35 7.95
C GLU A 632 35.58 0.64 7.92
N PRO A 633 35.98 1.92 8.05
CA PRO A 633 37.37 2.31 8.03
C PRO A 633 38.16 1.74 9.23
N SER A 634 39.36 1.23 8.93
CA SER A 634 40.34 0.90 9.98
C SER A 634 40.87 2.16 10.67
N ALA A 635 41.36 2.03 11.90
CA ALA A 635 41.96 3.17 12.62
C ALA A 635 43.16 3.79 11.87
N ALA A 636 43.94 2.96 11.17
CA ALA A 636 45.07 3.42 10.36
C ALA A 636 44.60 4.19 9.12
N SER A 637 43.60 3.67 8.40
CA SER A 637 42.98 4.34 7.25
C SER A 637 42.35 5.67 7.65
N MET A 638 41.66 5.70 8.79
CA MET A 638 41.06 6.91 9.36
C MET A 638 42.11 7.98 9.68
N LYS A 639 43.23 7.58 10.31
CA LYS A 639 44.33 8.51 10.61
C LYS A 639 44.92 9.10 9.32
N LYS A 640 45.20 8.26 8.31
CA LYS A 640 45.72 8.70 7.01
C LYS A 640 44.77 9.69 6.33
N LEU A 641 43.46 9.41 6.36
CA LEU A 641 42.42 10.29 5.83
C LEU A 641 42.42 11.66 6.53
N ILE A 642 42.49 11.67 7.87
CA ILE A 642 42.53 12.90 8.68
C ILE A 642 43.80 13.72 8.37
N ASP A 643 44.95 13.08 8.27
CA ASP A 643 46.23 13.73 7.96
C ASP A 643 46.21 14.35 6.55
N GLU A 644 45.68 13.64 5.55
CA GLU A 644 45.50 14.15 4.19
C GLU A 644 44.48 15.30 4.13
N ALA A 645 43.36 15.17 4.85
CA ALA A 645 42.33 16.19 4.92
C ALA A 645 42.84 17.50 5.57
N ARG A 646 43.70 17.40 6.60
CA ARG A 646 44.39 18.56 7.20
C ARG A 646 45.35 19.22 6.21
N ALA A 647 46.15 18.43 5.48
CA ALA A 647 47.08 18.94 4.49
C ALA A 647 46.36 19.68 3.35
N GLN A 648 45.22 19.15 2.89
CA GLN A 648 44.40 19.75 1.82
C GLN A 648 43.44 20.84 2.33
N ARG A 649 43.40 21.11 3.64
CA ARG A 649 42.50 22.08 4.29
C ARG A 649 41.03 21.85 3.92
N VAL A 650 40.58 20.60 4.00
CA VAL A 650 39.20 20.21 3.73
C VAL A 650 38.24 20.93 4.69
N ARG A 651 37.17 21.51 4.16
CA ARG A 651 36.17 22.26 4.94
C ARG A 651 34.82 21.56 5.07
N VAL A 652 34.56 20.56 4.24
CA VAL A 652 33.26 19.92 4.10
C VAL A 652 33.39 18.41 4.13
N VAL A 653 32.56 17.77 4.94
CA VAL A 653 32.37 16.33 5.01
C VAL A 653 30.93 16.02 4.62
N PHE A 654 30.73 15.34 3.49
CA PHE A 654 29.42 14.89 3.04
C PHE A 654 29.06 13.53 3.63
N VAL A 655 27.79 13.36 3.99
CA VAL A 655 27.23 12.09 4.45
C VAL A 655 25.92 11.87 3.73
N GLN A 656 25.78 10.72 3.07
CA GLN A 656 24.53 10.38 2.41
C GLN A 656 23.47 9.99 3.45
N ARG A 657 22.19 10.14 3.11
CA ARG A 657 21.06 9.89 4.03
C ARG A 657 21.00 8.46 4.52
N GLU A 658 21.52 7.52 3.74
CA GLU A 658 21.48 6.07 3.98
C GLU A 658 22.52 5.62 5.03
N PHE A 659 23.48 6.48 5.40
CA PHE A 659 24.60 6.11 6.27
C PHE A 659 24.57 6.82 7.64
N ASP A 660 25.17 6.16 8.63
CA ASP A 660 25.34 6.70 9.98
C ASP A 660 26.33 7.88 10.00
N ARG A 661 26.00 8.90 10.80
CA ARG A 661 26.74 10.16 10.82
C ARG A 661 27.95 10.16 11.75
N LYS A 662 28.08 9.21 12.69
CA LYS A 662 29.06 9.26 13.79
C LYS A 662 30.49 9.35 13.29
N HIS A 663 30.86 8.53 12.31
CA HIS A 663 32.22 8.54 11.75
C HIS A 663 32.52 9.84 11.02
N ALA A 664 31.57 10.35 10.23
CA ALA A 664 31.74 11.61 9.53
C ALA A 664 31.81 12.81 10.49
N GLU A 665 31.01 12.82 11.56
CA GLU A 665 31.08 13.80 12.63
C GLU A 665 32.42 13.74 13.39
N SER A 666 32.95 12.53 13.60
CA SER A 666 34.28 12.34 14.21
C SER A 666 35.38 12.92 13.32
N VAL A 667 35.37 12.61 12.02
CA VAL A 667 36.35 13.16 11.05
C VAL A 667 36.23 14.68 10.98
N ALA A 668 35.01 15.20 10.87
CA ALA A 668 34.75 16.63 10.78
C ALA A 668 35.26 17.38 12.02
N ARG A 669 35.06 16.82 13.22
CA ARG A 669 35.56 17.39 14.48
C ARG A 669 37.08 17.45 14.52
N GLU A 670 37.76 16.42 14.05
CA GLU A 670 39.23 16.34 14.04
C GLU A 670 39.90 17.31 13.06
N ILE A 671 39.24 17.63 11.96
CA ILE A 671 39.78 18.54 10.93
C ILE A 671 39.19 19.95 10.98
N GLY A 672 38.20 20.20 11.85
CA GLY A 672 37.49 21.47 11.93
C GLY A 672 36.59 21.75 10.72
N ALA A 673 36.09 20.70 10.06
CA ALA A 673 35.16 20.80 8.94
C ALA A 673 33.71 20.74 9.39
N ARG A 674 32.78 21.12 8.49
CA ARG A 674 31.34 20.95 8.71
C ARG A 674 30.81 19.71 8.03
N VAL A 675 29.86 19.05 8.68
CA VAL A 675 29.12 17.92 8.12
C VAL A 675 27.92 18.43 7.32
N VAL A 676 27.71 17.88 6.12
CA VAL A 676 26.55 18.18 5.27
C VAL A 676 25.89 16.88 4.86
N ILE A 677 24.58 16.79 5.10
CA ILE A 677 23.80 15.64 4.69
C ILE A 677 23.34 15.84 3.25
N ILE A 678 23.67 14.89 2.39
CA ILE A 678 23.29 14.86 0.98
C ILE A 678 22.45 13.63 0.68
N ASP A 679 21.71 13.66 -0.42
CA ASP A 679 20.86 12.57 -0.89
C ASP A 679 21.12 12.31 -2.37
N PRO A 680 22.21 11.62 -2.73
CA PRO A 680 22.53 11.35 -4.13
C PRO A 680 21.45 10.51 -4.83
N LEU A 681 20.54 9.87 -4.10
CA LEU A 681 19.44 9.08 -4.66
C LEU A 681 18.15 9.88 -4.86
N SER A 682 18.15 11.17 -4.48
CA SER A 682 16.99 12.05 -4.52
C SER A 682 16.32 12.10 -5.90
N ALA A 683 14.99 11.99 -5.89
CA ALA A 683 14.14 12.25 -7.07
C ALA A 683 14.15 13.74 -7.49
N GLN A 684 14.76 14.64 -6.72
CA GLN A 684 14.96 16.06 -7.07
C GLN A 684 16.42 16.30 -7.47
N TRP A 685 16.85 15.65 -8.57
CA TRP A 685 18.25 15.63 -9.01
C TRP A 685 18.90 17.02 -9.07
N LYS A 686 18.23 17.99 -9.70
CA LYS A 686 18.76 19.36 -9.86
C LYS A 686 19.03 20.03 -8.52
N ASP A 687 18.07 19.97 -7.61
CA ASP A 687 18.15 20.65 -6.32
C ASP A 687 19.26 20.04 -5.47
N GLU A 688 19.45 18.73 -5.53
CA GLU A 688 20.54 18.07 -4.82
C GLU A 688 21.92 18.41 -5.41
N MET A 689 22.07 18.42 -6.74
CA MET A 689 23.32 18.83 -7.38
C MET A 689 23.71 20.26 -7.01
N LEU A 690 22.75 21.20 -7.06
CA LEU A 690 22.97 22.58 -6.65
C LEU A 690 23.29 22.70 -5.15
N LYS A 691 22.65 21.90 -4.29
CA LYS A 691 22.95 21.86 -2.86
C LYS A 691 24.36 21.37 -2.58
N ILE A 692 24.84 20.34 -3.28
CA ILE A 692 26.23 19.88 -3.20
C ILE A 692 27.18 21.00 -3.63
N GLY A 693 26.90 21.67 -4.75
CA GLY A 693 27.70 22.80 -5.24
C GLY A 693 27.75 23.97 -4.25
N GLN A 694 26.59 24.37 -3.71
CA GLN A 694 26.47 25.44 -2.70
C GLN A 694 27.11 25.06 -1.37
N ALA A 695 27.13 23.78 -1.02
CA ALA A 695 27.91 23.34 0.11
C ALA A 695 29.38 23.62 -0.21
N LEU A 696 29.96 23.21 -1.32
CA LEU A 696 31.39 23.42 -1.56
C LEU A 696 31.88 24.89 -1.55
N THR A 697 30.99 25.87 -1.75
CA THR A 697 31.32 27.31 -1.74
C THR A 697 31.31 27.98 -0.36
N LYS A 698 30.73 27.34 0.67
CA LYS A 698 30.68 27.86 2.05
C LYS A 698 31.84 27.33 2.89
#